data_AF-A0A9D6DXG1-F1
#
_entry.id   AF-A0A9D6DXG1-F1
#
_cell.length_a   1.000
_cell.length_b   1.000
_cell.length_c   1.000
_cell.angle_alpha   90.00
_cell.angle_beta   90.00
_cell.angle_gamma   90.00
#
_symmetry.space_group_name_H-M   'P 1'
#
loop_
_entity.id
_entity.type
_entity.pdbx_description
1 polymer ?
#
loop_
_entity_poly.entity_id
_entity_poly.type
_entity_poly.pdbx_seq_one_letter_code
_entity_poly.pdbx_strand_id
1 'polypeptide(L)'
;MHTQAVLRNPAIYSTIGNAVCVGRALQPDAPAGTSDNFVRTSQETCKEKEWTLLFYNAGEGCESKMSTASLLDLEKAGSDENTHVVVMNYRSPWLFEKVTGTDREFLGTRTYYVTKSQSAVRHRSPFSDILTEEAKSLQDFLTTSPKSIRSSVIEQHPQGTNMGDGKTLREFLLKNMEKYPAKHYAVILSGHGAAFGGSMIVHHPEGRISNEVLGEVLQDVTRKIGRRIDLVDMNTCFSANVESVYPLRNSIETLVASEGTVFAATQPFGKVLSDLQQGLREGRRVSGADLARLIVKESRLQPLGSLYTGSLSALSMTKLPEVVSGIKDLQDTLMVEKIPPEEIRQALKDSVKVDYSSIPRQIDLTDIGSFADRIIRNTDSGKVRESAGRLKLALDDCITGEQHRDPSSMSVTGKVVGLAMGTKEDLHGLSGLTIYYDEDAEHPDSRLDQLRKTEYAKDVKAEAFLSYLNQAARKEREEAPFLKKCLLQGREKHKKWLEKLSKKTGVHSYFLTLAERIATGVGLAVAFRVLGAAGVPAYPLVVGSFLTARGLSNVFSGIKSAMAPGQEEVRRKEAMVDAVGKGALGLAAGCFGLHLLGFLPSSVAWPAALAAVAIRGGKEIAKIALHRKDRAVLIEERREFAAASFEGKLALIQVRENEAVAPLSRGYKNEEGFTCKSVPVSMQQQTQAGMIRNG
;
A
#
# COMPACT_ATOMS: atom_id res chain seq x y z
N MET A 1 29.88 -42.31 -44.86
CA MET A 1 29.46 -43.69 -44.53
C MET A 1 29.81 -43.98 -43.08
N HIS A 2 28.97 -44.77 -42.40
CA HIS A 2 29.21 -45.54 -41.16
C HIS A 2 29.93 -44.92 -39.94
N THR A 3 29.12 -44.72 -38.89
CA THR A 3 29.28 -45.29 -37.53
C THR A 3 30.67 -45.63 -36.97
N GLN A 4 30.99 -45.06 -35.80
CA GLN A 4 31.29 -45.86 -34.60
C GLN A 4 31.07 -45.06 -33.30
N ALA A 5 31.17 -45.72 -32.14
CA ALA A 5 30.53 -45.32 -30.90
C ALA A 5 31.45 -45.40 -29.66
N VAL A 6 31.19 -44.52 -28.68
CA VAL A 6 31.37 -44.68 -27.21
C VAL A 6 32.79 -44.92 -26.66
N LEU A 7 33.25 -44.05 -25.74
CA LEU A 7 33.54 -44.42 -24.33
C LEU A 7 33.85 -43.21 -23.40
N ARG A 8 33.11 -43.16 -22.28
CA ARG A 8 33.35 -42.64 -20.90
C ARG A 8 34.61 -41.77 -20.64
N ASN A 9 34.54 -40.70 -19.85
CA ASN A 9 34.45 -40.77 -18.37
C ASN A 9 34.03 -39.42 -17.68
N PRO A 10 33.26 -39.40 -16.57
CA PRO A 10 32.92 -38.17 -15.83
C PRO A 10 33.47 -38.11 -14.38
N ALA A 11 34.11 -36.99 -14.02
CA ALA A 11 34.46 -36.55 -12.65
C ALA A 11 34.95 -35.07 -12.73
N ILE A 12 35.03 -34.19 -11.71
CA ILE A 12 34.63 -34.13 -10.27
C ILE A 12 34.10 -32.66 -10.11
N TYR A 13 33.02 -32.31 -9.40
CA TYR A 13 32.83 -32.27 -7.94
C TYR A 13 31.35 -32.08 -7.56
N SER A 14 30.87 -32.86 -6.61
CA SER A 14 29.63 -32.60 -5.87
C SER A 14 29.96 -32.29 -4.40
N THR A 15 29.46 -31.17 -3.90
CA THR A 15 29.42 -30.89 -2.45
C THR A 15 28.04 -30.34 -2.10
N ILE A 16 27.08 -31.25 -1.98
CA ILE A 16 25.74 -30.94 -1.46
C ILE A 16 25.83 -30.97 0.07
N GLY A 17 25.68 -29.82 0.70
CA GLY A 17 25.56 -29.73 2.16
C GLY A 17 24.18 -30.18 2.60
N ASN A 18 24.08 -31.33 3.26
CA ASN A 18 22.84 -31.78 3.89
C ASN A 18 22.50 -30.86 5.08
N ALA A 19 21.34 -30.21 5.01
CA ALA A 19 20.80 -29.44 6.14
C ALA A 19 20.17 -30.41 7.16
N VAL A 20 20.96 -30.82 8.15
CA VAL A 20 20.50 -31.62 9.30
C VAL A 20 19.96 -30.67 10.38
N CYS A 21 18.78 -30.95 10.94
CA CYS A 21 18.29 -30.27 12.13
C CYS A 21 19.18 -30.64 13.33
N VAL A 22 20.02 -29.71 13.80
CA VAL A 22 21.05 -29.99 14.80
C VAL A 22 20.46 -30.16 16.21
N GLY A 23 20.32 -31.42 16.63
CA GLY A 23 20.30 -31.85 18.03
C GLY A 23 21.57 -32.66 18.33
N ARG A 24 22.23 -32.42 19.48
CA ARG A 24 23.62 -32.88 19.73
C ARG A 24 23.69 -33.95 20.82
N ALA A 25 24.25 -35.11 20.51
CA ALA A 25 24.82 -36.06 21.47
C ALA A 25 25.94 -36.89 20.81
N LEU A 26 26.94 -37.33 21.59
CA LEU A 26 28.12 -38.09 21.13
C LEU A 26 28.14 -39.48 21.77
N GLN A 27 28.35 -40.55 20.99
CA GLN A 27 29.25 -41.71 21.25
C GLN A 27 29.10 -42.81 20.14
N PRO A 28 30.03 -43.78 20.01
CA PRO A 28 30.35 -44.34 18.67
C PRO A 28 30.18 -45.88 18.47
N ASP A 29 30.26 -46.24 17.17
CA ASP A 29 30.78 -47.46 16.53
C ASP A 29 29.99 -48.81 16.37
N ALA A 30 30.13 -49.32 15.14
CA ALA A 30 30.01 -50.73 14.65
C ALA A 30 28.61 -51.31 14.27
N PRO A 31 28.53 -52.34 13.39
CA PRO A 31 28.76 -52.20 11.95
C PRO A 31 27.63 -52.80 11.05
N ALA A 32 27.85 -52.76 9.73
CA ALA A 32 26.82 -52.93 8.69
C ALA A 32 26.17 -54.32 8.54
N GLY A 33 24.89 -54.31 8.14
CA GLY A 33 24.14 -55.46 7.60
C GLY A 33 23.26 -55.02 6.42
N THR A 34 23.27 -55.78 5.33
CA THR A 34 22.61 -55.46 4.06
C THR A 34 21.15 -55.94 4.01
N SER A 35 20.22 -55.06 3.63
CA SER A 35 18.91 -55.47 3.07
C SER A 35 18.34 -54.38 2.17
N ASP A 36 17.63 -54.78 1.11
CA ASP A 36 17.09 -53.90 0.07
C ASP A 36 16.11 -52.86 0.63
N ASN A 37 16.43 -51.58 0.45
CA ASN A 37 15.51 -50.49 0.78
C ASN A 37 14.99 -49.84 -0.51
N PHE A 38 13.70 -50.08 -0.78
CA PHE A 38 12.89 -49.20 -1.61
C PHE A 38 12.94 -47.79 -1.00
N VAL A 39 13.65 -46.85 -1.64
CA VAL A 39 13.77 -45.48 -1.14
C VAL A 39 12.45 -44.75 -1.33
N ARG A 40 11.53 -44.92 -0.36
CA ARG A 40 10.57 -43.87 -0.03
C ARG A 40 11.37 -42.71 0.54
N THR A 41 11.58 -41.68 -0.27
CA THR A 41 11.97 -40.35 0.21
C THR A 41 10.81 -39.75 1.01
N SER A 42 10.64 -40.20 2.25
CA SER A 42 9.91 -39.43 3.25
C SER A 42 10.65 -38.10 3.41
N GLN A 43 10.08 -37.01 2.89
CA GLN A 43 10.52 -35.68 3.26
C GLN A 43 10.29 -35.56 4.76
N GLU A 44 11.37 -35.42 5.55
CA GLU A 44 11.25 -35.26 6.99
C GLU A 44 10.48 -33.98 7.30
N THR A 45 9.25 -34.15 7.80
CA THR A 45 8.41 -33.08 8.30
C THR A 45 9.05 -32.51 9.56
N CYS A 46 9.21 -31.19 9.63
CA CYS A 46 9.73 -30.55 10.83
C CYS A 46 8.77 -30.72 12.02
N LYS A 47 9.30 -30.58 13.24
CA LYS A 47 8.49 -30.53 14.45
C LYS A 47 7.51 -29.36 14.37
N GLU A 48 6.24 -29.60 14.70
CA GLU A 48 5.22 -28.56 14.79
C GLU A 48 5.62 -27.44 15.78
N LYS A 49 5.35 -26.19 15.39
CA LYS A 49 5.60 -24.97 16.17
C LYS A 49 4.34 -24.13 16.37
N GLU A 50 4.45 -23.02 17.12
CA GLU A 50 3.32 -22.10 17.30
C GLU A 50 2.97 -21.38 15.99
N TRP A 51 3.96 -20.85 15.26
CA TRP A 51 3.75 -20.09 14.03
C TRP A 51 4.65 -20.53 12.86
N THR A 52 4.08 -20.59 11.66
CA THR A 52 4.83 -20.65 10.39
C THR A 52 4.48 -19.42 9.56
N LEU A 53 5.50 -18.61 9.23
CA LEU A 53 5.39 -17.40 8.43
C LEU A 53 5.95 -17.65 7.02
N LEU A 54 5.11 -17.46 6.01
CA LEU A 54 5.37 -17.75 4.59
C LEU A 54 5.37 -16.46 3.79
N PHE A 55 6.55 -16.01 3.36
CA PHE A 55 6.72 -14.81 2.55
C PHE A 55 6.85 -15.20 1.07
N TYR A 56 5.93 -14.70 0.26
CA TYR A 56 5.96 -14.84 -1.20
C TYR A 56 6.32 -13.48 -1.81
N ASN A 57 7.59 -13.34 -2.17
CA ASN A 57 8.20 -12.11 -2.63
C ASN A 57 8.28 -12.11 -4.17
N ALA A 58 7.23 -11.60 -4.82
CA ALA A 58 7.09 -11.51 -6.27
C ALA A 58 7.67 -10.20 -6.87
N GLY A 59 8.67 -9.61 -6.22
CA GLY A 59 9.22 -8.31 -6.62
C GLY A 59 9.94 -8.34 -7.97
N GLU A 60 9.53 -7.48 -8.89
CA GLU A 60 10.24 -7.21 -10.16
C GLU A 60 10.86 -5.80 -10.14
N GLY A 61 11.89 -5.57 -10.97
CA GLY A 61 12.44 -4.25 -11.21
C GLY A 61 13.05 -3.62 -9.96
N CYS A 62 12.43 -2.55 -9.45
CA CYS A 62 12.85 -1.93 -8.19
C CYS A 62 12.36 -2.70 -6.94
N GLU A 63 11.25 -3.44 -7.02
CA GLU A 63 10.72 -4.21 -5.88
C GLU A 63 11.48 -5.52 -5.64
N SER A 64 12.11 -6.09 -6.67
CA SER A 64 13.08 -7.20 -6.58
C SER A 64 14.16 -6.95 -5.50
N LYS A 65 14.67 -5.71 -5.45
CA LYS A 65 15.64 -5.26 -4.45
C LYS A 65 15.04 -5.19 -3.04
N MET A 66 13.78 -4.76 -2.93
CA MET A 66 13.11 -4.54 -1.64
C MET A 66 12.53 -5.84 -1.04
N SER A 67 12.05 -6.74 -1.88
CA SER A 67 11.83 -8.16 -1.54
C SER A 67 13.08 -8.78 -0.90
N THR A 68 14.24 -8.55 -1.53
CA THR A 68 15.52 -9.02 -0.99
C THR A 68 15.91 -8.29 0.31
N ALA A 69 15.59 -7.00 0.45
CA ALA A 69 15.78 -6.25 1.69
C ALA A 69 14.94 -6.80 2.84
N SER A 70 13.67 -7.17 2.59
CA SER A 70 12.78 -7.82 3.55
C SER A 70 13.34 -9.17 4.04
N LEU A 71 13.87 -10.00 3.13
CA LEU A 71 14.59 -11.23 3.51
C LEU A 71 15.79 -10.96 4.43
N LEU A 72 16.59 -9.93 4.15
CA LEU A 72 17.74 -9.54 5.00
C LEU A 72 17.30 -8.91 6.33
N ASP A 73 16.12 -8.31 6.41
CA ASP A 73 15.53 -7.82 7.66
C ASP A 73 15.05 -8.97 8.54
N LEU A 74 14.36 -9.96 7.95
CA LEU A 74 13.96 -11.20 8.61
C LEU A 74 15.15 -11.99 9.17
N GLU A 75 16.31 -11.98 8.49
CA GLU A 75 17.54 -12.61 8.99
C GLU A 75 18.00 -12.05 10.35
N LYS A 76 17.65 -10.81 10.73
CA LYS A 76 18.00 -10.23 12.05
C LYS A 76 17.40 -11.03 13.22
N ALA A 77 16.20 -11.58 13.01
CA ALA A 77 15.50 -12.43 13.96
C ALA A 77 15.73 -13.93 13.65
N GLY A 78 15.43 -14.34 12.41
CA GLY A 78 15.46 -15.73 11.95
C GLY A 78 14.33 -16.58 12.53
N SER A 79 14.22 -17.83 12.05
CA SER A 79 13.39 -18.86 12.70
C SER A 79 13.97 -19.25 14.06
N ASP A 80 13.13 -19.45 15.08
CA ASP A 80 13.54 -19.86 16.43
C ASP A 80 12.84 -21.14 16.89
N GLU A 81 12.82 -21.44 18.19
CA GLU A 81 12.14 -22.62 18.75
C GLU A 81 10.60 -22.62 18.55
N ASN A 82 9.98 -21.44 18.43
CA ASN A 82 8.52 -21.26 18.36
C ASN A 82 8.02 -20.83 16.97
N THR A 83 8.91 -20.38 16.08
CA THR A 83 8.55 -19.95 14.72
C THR A 83 9.32 -20.68 13.61
N HIS A 84 8.66 -20.95 12.50
CA HIS A 84 9.29 -21.20 11.20
C HIS A 84 9.11 -19.97 10.31
N VAL A 85 10.16 -19.59 9.59
CA VAL A 85 10.13 -18.45 8.66
C VAL A 85 10.70 -18.91 7.32
N VAL A 86 9.87 -18.86 6.28
CA VAL A 86 10.21 -19.34 4.94
C VAL A 86 9.89 -18.26 3.92
N VAL A 87 10.85 -17.96 3.04
CA VAL A 87 10.74 -16.88 2.06
C VAL A 87 11.02 -17.43 0.67
N MET A 88 10.04 -17.39 -0.23
CA MET A 88 10.26 -17.56 -1.67
C MET A 88 10.54 -16.21 -2.29
N ASN A 89 11.80 -15.96 -2.63
CA ASN A 89 12.27 -14.67 -3.12
C ASN A 89 12.65 -14.75 -4.59
N TYR A 90 11.97 -13.95 -5.42
CA TYR A 90 12.37 -13.67 -6.79
C TYR A 90 13.30 -12.45 -6.84
N ARG A 91 14.35 -12.54 -7.67
CA ARG A 91 15.20 -11.39 -8.02
C ARG A 91 15.39 -11.27 -9.53
N SER A 92 14.78 -10.25 -10.11
CA SER A 92 15.10 -9.74 -11.46
C SER A 92 16.21 -8.68 -11.40
N PRO A 93 17.09 -8.55 -12.41
CA PRO A 93 18.14 -7.53 -12.41
C PRO A 93 17.57 -6.12 -12.68
N TRP A 94 17.93 -5.14 -11.87
CA TRP A 94 17.55 -3.73 -12.07
C TRP A 94 18.37 -3.06 -13.20
N LEU A 95 17.96 -1.89 -13.69
CA LEU A 95 18.58 -1.25 -14.86
C LEU A 95 20.09 -1.03 -14.69
N PHE A 96 20.54 -0.60 -13.51
CA PHE A 96 21.97 -0.44 -13.20
C PHE A 96 22.71 -1.79 -13.11
N GLU A 97 22.08 -2.84 -12.59
CA GLU A 97 22.65 -4.19 -12.51
C GLU A 97 22.75 -4.84 -13.90
N LYS A 98 21.77 -4.59 -14.79
CA LYS A 98 21.83 -4.99 -16.20
C LYS A 98 23.05 -4.40 -16.92
N VAL A 99 23.40 -3.14 -16.63
CA VAL A 99 24.56 -2.45 -17.22
C VAL A 99 25.88 -2.86 -16.56
N THR A 100 25.93 -2.96 -15.23
CA THR A 100 27.19 -3.23 -14.49
C THR A 100 27.51 -4.71 -14.30
N GLY A 101 26.56 -5.62 -14.53
CA GLY A 101 26.72 -7.05 -14.31
C GLY A 101 26.85 -7.46 -12.83
N THR A 102 26.54 -6.55 -11.90
CA THR A 102 26.61 -6.78 -10.45
C THR A 102 25.54 -7.76 -9.96
N ASP A 103 25.81 -8.41 -8.81
CA ASP A 103 24.88 -9.25 -8.04
C ASP A 103 24.20 -10.43 -8.80
N ARG A 104 24.73 -10.83 -9.97
CA ARG A 104 24.17 -11.87 -10.85
C ARG A 104 23.90 -13.22 -10.16
N GLU A 105 24.72 -13.58 -9.17
CA GLU A 105 24.59 -14.81 -8.39
C GLU A 105 23.26 -14.93 -7.62
N PHE A 106 22.65 -13.80 -7.26
CA PHE A 106 21.39 -13.75 -6.51
C PHE A 106 20.14 -13.75 -7.41
N LEU A 107 20.28 -13.70 -8.73
CA LEU A 107 19.15 -13.66 -9.67
C LEU A 107 18.35 -14.97 -9.70
N GLY A 108 17.11 -14.88 -10.17
CA GLY A 108 16.16 -15.99 -10.26
C GLY A 108 15.32 -16.16 -9.00
N THR A 109 14.66 -17.33 -8.87
CA THR A 109 13.72 -17.63 -7.78
C THR A 109 14.29 -18.71 -6.88
N ARG A 110 14.33 -18.46 -5.57
CA ARG A 110 14.81 -19.40 -4.55
C ARG A 110 13.92 -19.34 -3.31
N THR A 111 13.68 -20.49 -2.68
CA THR A 111 13.05 -20.54 -1.36
C THR A 111 14.11 -20.74 -0.29
N TYR A 112 14.06 -19.91 0.73
CA TYR A 112 14.98 -19.88 1.87
C TYR A 112 14.23 -20.29 3.14
N TYR A 113 14.86 -21.11 3.97
CA TYR A 113 14.51 -21.20 5.39
C TYR A 113 15.35 -20.18 6.15
N VAL A 114 14.70 -19.21 6.79
CA VAL A 114 15.40 -18.03 7.32
C VAL A 114 16.07 -18.36 8.65
N THR A 115 17.38 -18.16 8.70
CA THR A 115 18.22 -18.41 9.88
C THR A 115 18.79 -17.10 10.43
N LYS A 116 18.90 -16.98 11.75
CA LYS A 116 19.39 -15.77 12.40
C LYS A 116 20.82 -15.42 11.95
N SER A 117 21.00 -14.22 11.43
CA SER A 117 22.27 -13.69 10.91
C SER A 117 22.34 -12.17 11.07
N GLN A 118 23.48 -11.67 11.53
CA GLN A 118 23.84 -10.26 11.35
C GLN A 118 24.40 -10.06 9.94
N SER A 119 23.50 -10.01 8.95
CA SER A 119 23.89 -9.86 7.55
C SER A 119 24.41 -8.45 7.27
N ALA A 120 25.65 -8.39 6.76
CA ALA A 120 26.36 -7.14 6.55
C ALA A 120 25.92 -6.46 5.24
N VAL A 121 24.97 -5.53 5.34
CA VAL A 121 24.57 -4.63 4.24
C VAL A 121 25.81 -3.89 3.71
N ARG A 122 25.92 -3.78 2.39
CA ARG A 122 27.09 -3.21 1.72
C ARG A 122 27.15 -1.69 1.91
N HIS A 123 28.32 -1.19 2.32
CA HIS A 123 28.67 0.23 2.45
C HIS A 123 27.89 1.04 3.52
N ARG A 124 28.44 1.14 4.74
CA ARG A 124 28.24 2.33 5.57
C ARG A 124 29.03 3.49 4.95
N SER A 125 28.40 4.65 4.82
CA SER A 125 29.11 5.90 4.53
C SER A 125 29.76 6.43 5.81
N PRO A 126 30.97 7.03 5.78
CA PRO A 126 31.54 7.72 6.95
C PRO A 126 30.64 8.83 7.51
N PHE A 127 29.72 9.36 6.69
CA PHE A 127 28.75 10.36 7.10
C PHE A 127 27.47 9.77 7.73
N SER A 128 27.30 8.45 7.75
CA SER A 128 26.05 7.80 8.21
C SER A 128 25.78 7.93 9.72
N ASP A 129 26.82 8.16 10.53
CA ASP A 129 26.70 8.42 11.97
C ASP A 129 26.31 9.89 12.29
N ILE A 130 26.22 10.75 11.26
CA ILE A 130 25.79 12.16 11.34
C ILE A 130 24.34 12.33 10.82
N LEU A 131 23.76 11.28 10.22
CA LEU A 131 22.39 11.31 9.68
C LEU A 131 21.32 11.08 10.75
N THR A 132 20.13 11.66 10.58
CA THR A 132 18.95 11.29 11.38
C THR A 132 18.49 9.87 11.05
N GLU A 133 17.73 9.23 11.94
CA GLU A 133 17.17 7.89 11.69
C GLU A 133 16.41 7.80 10.36
N GLU A 134 15.67 8.84 9.97
CA GLU A 134 14.92 8.84 8.71
C GLU A 134 15.83 9.01 7.49
N ALA A 135 16.88 9.83 7.60
CA ALA A 135 17.87 9.98 6.52
C ALA A 135 18.71 8.70 6.37
N LYS A 136 19.01 8.01 7.48
CA LYS A 136 19.67 6.70 7.49
C LYS A 136 18.76 5.61 6.90
N SER A 137 17.50 5.55 7.29
CA SER A 137 16.51 4.62 6.71
C SER A 137 16.35 4.82 5.20
N LEU A 138 16.31 6.07 4.73
CA LEU A 138 16.30 6.37 3.29
C LEU A 138 17.60 5.94 2.61
N GLN A 139 18.75 6.19 3.23
CA GLN A 139 20.04 5.73 2.72
C GLN A 139 20.06 4.21 2.59
N ASP A 140 19.75 3.49 3.66
CA ASP A 140 19.71 2.03 3.69
C ASP A 140 18.72 1.49 2.64
N PHE A 141 17.51 2.06 2.52
CA PHE A 141 16.55 1.75 1.45
C PHE A 141 17.17 1.92 0.05
N LEU A 142 17.85 3.03 -0.21
CA LEU A 142 18.47 3.33 -1.50
C LEU A 142 19.74 2.49 -1.77
N THR A 143 20.47 2.03 -0.75
CA THR A 143 21.75 1.30 -0.91
C THR A 143 21.66 -0.20 -0.68
N THR A 144 20.56 -0.74 -0.16
CA THR A 144 20.45 -2.18 0.19
C THR A 144 20.69 -3.09 -1.02
N SER A 145 21.84 -3.74 -1.04
CA SER A 145 22.18 -4.86 -1.92
C SER A 145 22.75 -5.97 -1.03
N PRO A 146 22.39 -7.25 -1.26
CA PRO A 146 22.93 -8.35 -0.49
C PRO A 146 24.42 -8.52 -0.80
N LYS A 147 25.27 -8.33 0.22
CA LYS A 147 26.66 -8.82 0.17
C LYS A 147 26.70 -10.35 0.24
N SER A 148 25.73 -10.93 0.93
CA SER A 148 25.50 -12.38 1.09
C SER A 148 24.10 -12.57 1.69
N ILE A 149 23.37 -13.59 1.24
CA ILE A 149 22.21 -14.13 1.96
C ILE A 149 22.73 -15.33 2.76
N ARG A 150 22.48 -15.40 4.07
CA ARG A 150 23.00 -16.48 4.94
C ARG A 150 22.01 -17.62 5.15
N SER A 151 20.73 -17.32 5.02
CA SER A 151 19.63 -18.27 5.09
C SER A 151 19.83 -19.42 4.12
N SER A 152 19.58 -20.64 4.57
CA SER A 152 19.75 -21.83 3.74
C SER A 152 18.72 -21.84 2.61
N VAL A 153 19.19 -21.94 1.37
CA VAL A 153 18.34 -22.27 0.21
C VAL A 153 17.81 -23.69 0.40
N ILE A 154 16.50 -23.82 0.60
CA ILE A 154 15.81 -25.11 0.73
C ILE A 154 15.22 -25.58 -0.60
N GLU A 155 15.10 -24.67 -1.57
CA GLU A 155 14.69 -24.98 -2.94
C GLU A 155 15.25 -23.93 -3.91
N GLN A 156 15.80 -24.40 -5.03
CA GLN A 156 16.14 -23.57 -6.18
C GLN A 156 15.12 -23.87 -7.28
N HIS A 157 14.38 -22.85 -7.71
CA HIS A 157 13.35 -23.00 -8.72
C HIS A 157 13.92 -22.92 -10.14
N PRO A 158 13.21 -23.43 -11.17
CA PRO A 158 13.61 -23.28 -12.56
C PRO A 158 13.82 -21.82 -12.98
N GLN A 159 14.67 -21.60 -13.99
CA GLN A 159 14.73 -20.28 -14.62
C GLN A 159 13.39 -19.96 -15.30
N GLY A 160 12.88 -18.74 -15.12
CA GLY A 160 11.59 -18.34 -15.67
C GLY A 160 10.37 -18.79 -14.86
N THR A 161 10.52 -19.19 -13.59
CA THR A 161 9.38 -19.36 -12.67
C THR A 161 8.50 -18.11 -12.64
N ASN A 162 7.22 -18.26 -13.00
CA ASN A 162 6.27 -17.15 -13.01
C ASN A 162 5.76 -16.88 -11.59
N MET A 163 6.14 -15.74 -11.02
CA MET A 163 5.67 -15.33 -9.69
C MET A 163 4.23 -14.81 -9.70
N GLY A 164 3.71 -14.41 -10.87
CA GLY A 164 2.32 -14.02 -11.07
C GLY A 164 1.40 -15.17 -11.48
N ASP A 165 1.82 -16.43 -11.30
CA ASP A 165 0.98 -17.62 -11.51
C ASP A 165 0.45 -18.12 -10.16
N GLY A 166 -0.88 -18.26 -10.05
CA GLY A 166 -1.54 -18.81 -8.87
C GLY A 166 -1.11 -20.23 -8.54
N LYS A 167 -0.70 -21.03 -9.55
CA LYS A 167 -0.15 -22.37 -9.33
C LYS A 167 1.18 -22.31 -8.57
N THR A 168 2.08 -21.39 -8.92
CA THR A 168 3.36 -21.19 -8.21
C THR A 168 3.12 -20.85 -6.74
N LEU A 169 2.19 -19.93 -6.47
CA LEU A 169 1.81 -19.57 -5.10
C LEU A 169 1.22 -20.77 -4.34
N ARG A 170 0.28 -21.50 -4.95
CA ARG A 170 -0.35 -22.69 -4.36
C ARG A 170 0.66 -23.78 -4.01
N GLU A 171 1.58 -24.09 -4.92
CA GLU A 171 2.63 -25.08 -4.70
C GLU A 171 3.60 -24.64 -3.59
N PHE A 172 3.99 -23.35 -3.55
CA PHE A 172 4.78 -22.79 -2.47
C PHE A 172 4.10 -22.95 -1.10
N LEU A 173 2.83 -22.54 -0.98
CA LEU A 173 2.10 -22.57 0.28
C LEU A 173 1.92 -24.01 0.77
N LEU A 174 1.33 -24.90 -0.05
CA LEU A 174 1.04 -26.27 0.36
C LEU A 174 2.29 -27.04 0.77
N LYS A 175 3.36 -26.97 -0.04
CA LYS A 175 4.62 -27.67 0.22
C LYS A 175 5.30 -27.22 1.51
N ASN A 176 5.27 -25.91 1.81
CA ASN A 176 5.95 -25.38 2.99
C ASN A 176 5.08 -25.48 4.26
N MET A 177 3.75 -25.46 4.15
CA MET A 177 2.86 -25.81 5.27
C MET A 177 2.98 -27.30 5.65
N GLU A 178 3.11 -28.19 4.67
CA GLU A 178 3.35 -29.63 4.91
C GLU A 178 4.73 -29.90 5.52
N LYS A 179 5.79 -29.23 5.03
CA LYS A 179 7.15 -29.39 5.54
C LYS A 179 7.40 -28.72 6.90
N TYR A 180 6.76 -27.57 7.16
CA TYR A 180 6.93 -26.76 8.37
C TYR A 180 5.57 -26.56 9.07
N PRO A 181 5.02 -27.62 9.68
CA PRO A 181 3.72 -27.54 10.33
C PRO A 181 3.73 -26.56 11.51
N ALA A 182 2.63 -25.85 11.70
CA ALA A 182 2.43 -24.99 12.86
C ALA A 182 0.96 -24.86 13.26
N LYS A 183 0.73 -24.43 14.50
CA LYS A 183 -0.61 -24.13 15.03
C LYS A 183 -1.25 -22.90 14.39
N HIS A 184 -0.46 -21.96 13.89
CA HIS A 184 -0.92 -20.77 13.18
C HIS A 184 -0.08 -20.49 11.92
N TYR A 185 -0.71 -19.99 10.86
CA TYR A 185 -0.07 -19.63 9.60
C TYR A 185 -0.25 -18.15 9.26
N ALA A 186 0.86 -17.46 8.99
CA ALA A 186 0.86 -16.14 8.37
C ALA A 186 1.37 -16.24 6.93
N VAL A 187 0.66 -15.65 5.96
CA VAL A 187 1.08 -15.59 4.55
C VAL A 187 1.24 -14.13 4.13
N ILE A 188 2.45 -13.74 3.74
CA ILE A 188 2.79 -12.37 3.36
C ILE A 188 3.03 -12.35 1.85
N LEU A 189 2.21 -11.61 1.11
CA LEU A 189 2.26 -11.50 -0.35
C LEU A 189 2.83 -10.13 -0.73
N SER A 190 4.09 -10.08 -1.17
CA SER A 190 4.80 -8.83 -1.46
C SER A 190 5.10 -8.66 -2.95
N GLY A 191 4.68 -7.53 -3.53
CA GLY A 191 4.92 -7.19 -4.93
C GLY A 191 3.95 -6.14 -5.47
N HIS A 192 3.98 -5.91 -6.78
CA HIS A 192 3.07 -4.99 -7.45
C HIS A 192 1.61 -5.43 -7.31
N GLY A 193 0.73 -4.49 -6.94
CA GLY A 193 -0.72 -4.66 -6.82
C GLY A 193 -1.49 -3.52 -7.47
N ALA A 194 -2.74 -3.80 -7.86
CA ALA A 194 -3.56 -2.88 -8.64
C ALA A 194 -5.07 -3.03 -8.37
N ALA A 195 -5.51 -3.22 -7.11
CA ALA A 195 -6.92 -3.45 -6.75
C ALA A 195 -7.60 -4.50 -7.66
N PHE A 196 -8.63 -4.12 -8.44
CA PHE A 196 -9.31 -4.93 -9.48
C PHE A 196 -8.36 -5.58 -10.49
N GLY A 197 -7.20 -4.96 -10.71
CA GLY A 197 -6.13 -5.47 -11.54
C GLY A 197 -5.36 -6.65 -10.94
N GLY A 198 -5.64 -7.08 -9.71
CA GLY A 198 -4.94 -8.19 -9.07
C GLY A 198 -3.59 -7.81 -8.47
N SER A 199 -2.80 -8.84 -8.13
CA SER A 199 -1.56 -8.75 -7.37
C SER A 199 -0.45 -9.63 -7.95
N MET A 200 0.76 -9.53 -7.38
CA MET A 200 1.97 -10.25 -7.80
C MET A 200 2.27 -10.03 -9.30
N ILE A 201 2.13 -8.78 -9.75
CA ILE A 201 2.26 -8.42 -11.17
C ILE A 201 3.75 -8.45 -11.56
N VAL A 202 4.07 -9.26 -12.57
CA VAL A 202 5.41 -9.43 -13.14
C VAL A 202 5.37 -9.44 -14.68
N HIS A 203 6.47 -9.08 -15.32
CA HIS A 203 6.61 -8.97 -16.78
C HIS A 203 7.61 -9.98 -17.37
N HIS A 204 8.45 -10.60 -16.55
CA HIS A 204 9.46 -11.58 -16.99
C HIS A 204 9.49 -12.87 -16.13
N PRO A 205 8.79 -13.95 -16.53
CA PRO A 205 7.74 -13.97 -17.57
C PRO A 205 6.52 -13.14 -17.14
N GLU A 206 5.66 -12.76 -18.10
CA GLU A 206 4.47 -11.97 -17.79
C GLU A 206 3.45 -12.80 -16.97
N GLY A 207 2.94 -12.21 -15.88
CA GLY A 207 2.10 -12.87 -14.91
C GLY A 207 1.43 -11.90 -13.95
N ARG A 208 0.32 -12.33 -13.37
CA ARG A 208 -0.55 -11.56 -12.48
C ARG A 208 -1.59 -12.50 -11.88
N ILE A 209 -1.68 -12.53 -10.56
CA ILE A 209 -2.71 -13.29 -9.84
C ILE A 209 -3.95 -12.38 -9.73
N SER A 210 -5.05 -12.74 -10.38
CA SER A 210 -6.33 -12.02 -10.20
C SER A 210 -6.89 -12.27 -8.80
N ASN A 211 -7.80 -11.42 -8.35
CA ASN A 211 -8.38 -11.54 -7.00
C ASN A 211 -9.19 -12.85 -6.86
N GLU A 212 -9.86 -13.28 -7.93
CA GLU A 212 -10.55 -14.57 -8.02
C GLU A 212 -9.58 -15.75 -7.93
N VAL A 213 -8.50 -15.75 -8.72
CA VAL A 213 -7.47 -16.80 -8.68
C VAL A 213 -6.79 -16.86 -7.32
N LEU A 214 -6.56 -15.72 -6.66
CA LEU A 214 -6.05 -15.69 -5.29
C LEU A 214 -7.05 -16.34 -4.31
N GLY A 215 -8.34 -16.01 -4.42
CA GLY A 215 -9.41 -16.66 -3.65
C GLY A 215 -9.44 -18.18 -3.82
N GLU A 216 -9.37 -18.66 -5.07
CA GLU A 216 -9.30 -20.08 -5.42
C GLU A 216 -8.06 -20.76 -4.80
N VAL A 217 -6.88 -20.14 -4.91
CA VAL A 217 -5.63 -20.65 -4.33
C VAL A 217 -5.73 -20.77 -2.81
N LEU A 218 -6.20 -19.73 -2.12
CA LEU A 218 -6.34 -19.77 -0.66
C LEU A 218 -7.45 -20.73 -0.21
N GLN A 219 -8.51 -20.90 -1.01
CA GLN A 219 -9.56 -21.90 -0.74
C GLN A 219 -9.01 -23.33 -0.87
N ASP A 220 -8.14 -23.59 -1.86
CA ASP A 220 -7.45 -24.87 -2.02
C ASP A 220 -6.49 -25.18 -0.86
N VAL A 221 -5.75 -24.16 -0.40
CA VAL A 221 -4.91 -24.27 0.80
C VAL A 221 -5.78 -24.59 2.03
N THR A 222 -6.85 -23.82 2.25
CA THR A 222 -7.83 -24.01 3.34
C THR A 222 -8.41 -25.43 3.34
N ARG A 223 -8.84 -25.94 2.18
CA ARG A 223 -9.32 -27.32 2.01
C ARG A 223 -8.27 -28.36 2.40
N LYS A 224 -7.00 -28.13 2.07
CA LYS A 224 -5.91 -29.09 2.31
C LYS A 224 -5.41 -29.08 3.75
N ILE A 225 -5.42 -27.93 4.44
CA ILE A 225 -5.04 -27.82 5.86
C ILE A 225 -6.22 -27.99 6.84
N GLY A 226 -7.46 -28.01 6.34
CA GLY A 226 -8.67 -28.25 7.14
C GLY A 226 -9.16 -27.06 7.96
N ARG A 227 -8.62 -25.86 7.75
CA ARG A 227 -8.96 -24.62 8.48
C ARG A 227 -8.59 -23.38 7.65
N ARG A 228 -9.16 -22.22 8.02
CA ARG A 228 -8.76 -20.91 7.48
C ARG A 228 -7.30 -20.59 7.83
N ILE A 229 -6.66 -19.74 7.02
CA ILE A 229 -5.34 -19.17 7.32
C ILE A 229 -5.51 -18.05 8.33
N ASP A 230 -4.76 -18.09 9.43
CA ASP A 230 -4.91 -17.17 10.57
C ASP A 230 -4.66 -15.70 10.18
N LEU A 231 -3.67 -15.48 9.31
CA LEU A 231 -3.31 -14.15 8.82
C LEU A 231 -2.83 -14.18 7.36
N VAL A 232 -3.33 -13.25 6.54
CA VAL A 232 -2.71 -12.86 5.28
C VAL A 232 -2.33 -11.38 5.32
N ASP A 233 -1.16 -11.01 4.81
CA ASP A 233 -0.75 -9.63 4.57
C ASP A 233 -0.60 -9.39 3.06
N MET A 234 -1.50 -8.59 2.51
CA MET A 234 -1.47 -8.12 1.13
C MET A 234 -0.60 -6.87 1.03
N ASN A 235 0.72 -7.08 1.14
CA ASN A 235 1.78 -6.07 1.09
C ASN A 235 1.99 -5.54 -0.36
N THR A 236 0.92 -5.01 -0.93
CA THR A 236 0.78 -4.56 -2.33
C THR A 236 -0.12 -3.32 -2.38
N CYS A 237 0.04 -2.45 -3.37
CA CYS A 237 -0.78 -1.24 -3.49
C CYS A 237 -2.27 -1.53 -3.70
N PHE A 238 -3.13 -0.72 -3.06
CA PHE A 238 -4.59 -0.71 -3.21
C PHE A 238 -5.27 -2.05 -2.85
N SER A 239 -4.68 -2.83 -1.95
CA SER A 239 -5.21 -4.13 -1.53
C SER A 239 -6.39 -4.04 -0.57
N ALA A 240 -6.52 -2.98 0.22
CA ALA A 240 -7.67 -2.75 1.11
C ALA A 240 -8.82 -2.12 0.30
N ASN A 241 -9.35 -2.92 -0.60
CA ASN A 241 -10.45 -2.60 -1.49
C ASN A 241 -11.46 -3.76 -1.44
N VAL A 242 -12.73 -3.48 -1.15
CA VAL A 242 -13.74 -4.51 -0.84
C VAL A 242 -13.86 -5.55 -1.95
N GLU A 243 -13.82 -5.13 -3.20
CA GLU A 243 -13.92 -6.02 -4.36
C GLU A 243 -12.67 -6.90 -4.56
N SER A 244 -11.52 -6.43 -4.08
CA SER A 244 -10.26 -7.17 -4.11
C SER A 244 -10.14 -8.20 -3.00
N VAL A 245 -10.70 -7.92 -1.82
CA VAL A 245 -10.64 -8.82 -0.64
C VAL A 245 -11.82 -9.78 -0.54
N TYR A 246 -12.95 -9.50 -1.21
CA TYR A 246 -14.16 -10.33 -1.17
C TYR A 246 -13.94 -11.81 -1.54
N PRO A 247 -13.12 -12.18 -2.55
CA PRO A 247 -12.85 -13.59 -2.86
C PRO A 247 -12.14 -14.34 -1.72
N LEU A 248 -11.50 -13.64 -0.79
CA LEU A 248 -10.71 -14.23 0.30
C LEU A 248 -11.55 -14.58 1.54
N ARG A 249 -12.77 -14.02 1.66
CA ARG A 249 -13.65 -14.02 2.86
C ARG A 249 -13.94 -15.38 3.50
N ASN A 250 -13.76 -16.47 2.77
CA ASN A 250 -14.03 -17.84 3.23
C ASN A 250 -12.77 -18.65 3.58
N SER A 251 -11.59 -18.11 3.27
CA SER A 251 -10.31 -18.84 3.33
C SER A 251 -9.37 -18.34 4.42
N ILE A 252 -9.64 -17.16 4.99
CA ILE A 252 -8.73 -16.47 5.93
C ILE A 252 -9.51 -15.94 7.14
N GLU A 253 -8.84 -15.80 8.29
CA GLU A 253 -9.42 -15.21 9.52
C GLU A 253 -9.16 -13.70 9.58
N THR A 254 -7.90 -13.30 9.39
CA THR A 254 -7.45 -11.90 9.45
C THR A 254 -6.70 -11.51 8.18
N LEU A 255 -6.87 -10.26 7.75
CA LEU A 255 -6.16 -9.65 6.63
C LEU A 255 -5.44 -8.38 7.07
N VAL A 256 -4.21 -8.15 6.62
CA VAL A 256 -3.56 -6.83 6.58
C VAL A 256 -3.52 -6.35 5.14
N ALA A 257 -3.90 -5.11 4.89
CA ALA A 257 -4.00 -4.54 3.54
C ALA A 257 -3.83 -3.01 3.54
N SER A 258 -3.57 -2.41 2.37
CA SER A 258 -3.37 -0.96 2.21
C SER A 258 -4.39 -0.38 1.23
N GLU A 259 -5.07 0.68 1.61
CA GLU A 259 -6.04 1.36 0.75
C GLU A 259 -5.32 2.15 -0.35
N GLY A 260 -4.14 2.67 -0.03
CA GLY A 260 -3.29 3.46 -0.91
C GLY A 260 -2.08 2.71 -1.47
N THR A 261 -1.06 3.50 -1.85
CA THR A 261 0.21 2.98 -2.32
C THR A 261 1.10 2.53 -1.15
N VAL A 262 1.64 1.31 -1.25
CA VAL A 262 2.73 0.83 -0.38
C VAL A 262 4.03 1.03 -1.15
N PHE A 263 4.93 1.86 -0.63
CA PHE A 263 6.18 2.19 -1.30
C PHE A 263 7.17 1.03 -1.18
N ALA A 264 7.20 0.20 -2.21
CA ALA A 264 8.15 -0.90 -2.39
C ALA A 264 8.17 -1.91 -1.22
N ALA A 265 6.97 -2.30 -0.74
CA ALA A 265 6.75 -3.42 0.19
C ALA A 265 7.49 -3.31 1.55
N THR A 266 7.76 -2.09 2.02
CA THR A 266 8.67 -1.72 3.13
C THR A 266 8.12 -1.92 4.55
N GLN A 267 7.34 -2.96 4.81
CA GLN A 267 6.90 -3.27 6.19
C GLN A 267 8.06 -3.88 7.02
N PRO A 268 8.20 -3.55 8.32
CA PRO A 268 9.37 -3.90 9.14
C PRO A 268 9.29 -5.33 9.72
N PHE A 269 9.18 -6.33 8.85
CA PHE A 269 8.88 -7.71 9.25
C PHE A 269 9.88 -8.35 10.21
N GLY A 270 11.17 -8.00 10.17
CA GLY A 270 12.17 -8.47 11.13
C GLY A 270 11.93 -7.95 12.54
N LYS A 271 11.37 -6.74 12.69
CA LYS A 271 10.94 -6.19 13.98
C LYS A 271 9.67 -6.89 14.47
N VAL A 272 8.64 -6.97 13.62
CA VAL A 272 7.38 -7.70 13.92
C VAL A 272 7.66 -9.13 14.36
N LEU A 273 8.53 -9.85 13.63
CA LEU A 273 8.93 -11.22 13.97
C LEU A 273 9.65 -11.30 15.33
N SER A 274 10.55 -10.35 15.63
CA SER A 274 11.25 -10.29 16.92
C SER A 274 10.27 -10.13 18.09
N ASP A 275 9.25 -9.29 17.91
CA ASP A 275 8.23 -9.02 18.92
C ASP A 275 7.24 -10.19 19.08
N LEU A 276 6.81 -10.81 17.99
CA LEU A 276 6.04 -12.08 18.01
C LEU A 276 6.80 -13.15 18.81
N GLN A 277 8.07 -13.37 18.48
CA GLN A 277 8.93 -14.32 19.17
C GLN A 277 9.13 -13.99 20.65
N GLN A 278 9.18 -12.70 21.01
CA GLN A 278 9.20 -12.28 22.41
C GLN A 278 7.92 -12.68 23.13
N GLY A 279 6.74 -12.36 22.58
CA GLY A 279 5.46 -12.75 23.17
C GLY A 279 5.33 -14.27 23.36
N LEU A 280 5.75 -15.05 22.36
CA LEU A 280 5.74 -16.52 22.44
C LEU A 280 6.69 -17.06 23.53
N ARG A 281 7.90 -16.49 23.69
CA ARG A 281 8.82 -16.84 24.79
C ARG A 281 8.30 -16.41 26.17
N GLU A 282 7.52 -15.34 26.23
CA GLU A 282 6.78 -14.90 27.42
C GLU A 282 5.55 -15.78 27.72
N GLY A 283 5.33 -16.85 26.95
CA GLY A 283 4.23 -17.81 27.14
C GLY A 283 2.86 -17.31 26.66
N ARG A 284 2.83 -16.21 25.89
CA ARG A 284 1.60 -15.62 25.37
C ARG A 284 1.07 -16.44 24.20
N ARG A 285 -0.27 -16.57 24.13
CA ARG A 285 -0.96 -16.96 22.90
C ARG A 285 -1.14 -15.71 22.05
N VAL A 286 -0.59 -15.71 20.85
CA VAL A 286 -0.68 -14.60 19.90
C VAL A 286 -1.59 -15.02 18.76
N SER A 287 -2.72 -14.31 18.56
CA SER A 287 -3.66 -14.59 17.46
C SER A 287 -3.26 -13.88 16.16
N GLY A 288 -3.90 -14.26 15.04
CA GLY A 288 -3.76 -13.54 13.77
C GLY A 288 -4.13 -12.07 13.86
N ALA A 289 -5.16 -11.73 14.65
CA ALA A 289 -5.58 -10.35 14.90
C ALA A 289 -4.55 -9.54 15.71
N ASP A 290 -3.90 -10.16 16.69
CA ASP A 290 -2.84 -9.51 17.48
C ASP A 290 -1.60 -9.25 16.62
N LEU A 291 -1.22 -10.22 15.79
CA LEU A 291 -0.11 -10.08 14.85
C LEU A 291 -0.42 -9.03 13.77
N ALA A 292 -1.67 -8.97 13.27
CA ALA A 292 -2.11 -7.94 12.32
C ALA A 292 -2.05 -6.52 12.91
N ARG A 293 -2.59 -6.32 14.13
CA ARG A 293 -2.48 -5.04 14.85
C ARG A 293 -1.02 -4.63 15.06
N LEU A 294 -0.15 -5.58 15.42
CA LEU A 294 1.28 -5.33 15.59
C LEU A 294 1.96 -4.94 14.26
N ILE A 295 1.63 -5.60 13.15
CA ILE A 295 2.12 -5.24 11.81
C ILE A 295 1.71 -3.81 11.45
N VAL A 296 0.42 -3.46 11.60
CA VAL A 296 -0.11 -2.10 11.38
C VAL A 296 0.64 -1.07 12.23
N LYS A 297 0.87 -1.36 13.51
CA LYS A 297 1.51 -0.42 14.44
C LYS A 297 3.02 -0.25 14.19
N GLU A 298 3.77 -1.33 13.97
CA GLU A 298 5.21 -1.24 13.65
C GLU A 298 5.42 -0.55 12.28
N SER A 299 4.58 -0.84 11.28
CA SER A 299 4.58 -0.16 9.98
C SER A 299 4.29 1.34 10.06
N ARG A 300 3.51 1.79 11.07
CA ARG A 300 3.32 3.21 11.40
C ARG A 300 4.57 3.84 12.01
N LEU A 301 5.15 3.15 13.00
CA LEU A 301 6.18 3.71 13.87
C LEU A 301 7.58 3.64 13.28
N GLN A 302 7.84 2.80 12.27
CA GLN A 302 9.13 2.72 11.60
C GLN A 302 9.62 4.09 11.07
N PRO A 303 10.94 4.32 10.93
CA PRO A 303 11.48 5.49 10.24
C PRO A 303 10.85 5.61 8.84
N LEU A 304 10.34 6.81 8.52
CA LEU A 304 9.60 7.08 7.28
C LEU A 304 8.31 6.26 7.07
N GLY A 305 7.72 5.64 8.10
CA GLY A 305 6.47 4.86 8.00
C GLY A 305 5.36 5.58 7.23
N SER A 306 5.11 6.86 7.52
CA SER A 306 4.15 7.70 6.79
C SER A 306 4.39 7.83 5.27
N LEU A 307 5.66 7.74 4.82
CA LEU A 307 6.03 7.74 3.39
C LEU A 307 5.95 6.33 2.81
N TYR A 308 6.43 5.34 3.55
CA TYR A 308 6.55 3.94 3.16
C TYR A 308 5.22 3.20 3.08
N THR A 309 4.35 3.43 4.05
CA THR A 309 3.05 2.78 4.19
C THR A 309 2.03 3.88 4.53
N GLY A 310 1.52 4.54 3.48
CA GLY A 310 0.66 5.72 3.62
C GLY A 310 -0.69 5.42 4.28
N SER A 311 -1.22 4.22 4.07
CA SER A 311 -2.27 3.64 4.91
C SER A 311 -2.04 2.13 5.08
N LEU A 312 -2.51 1.58 6.20
CA LEU A 312 -2.57 0.13 6.44
C LEU A 312 -3.68 -0.19 7.44
N SER A 313 -4.47 -1.21 7.15
CA SER A 313 -5.58 -1.69 7.99
C SER A 313 -5.47 -3.19 8.27
N ALA A 314 -6.01 -3.60 9.42
CA ALA A 314 -6.14 -4.98 9.87
C ALA A 314 -7.62 -5.35 9.95
N LEU A 315 -8.08 -6.24 9.07
CA LEU A 315 -9.49 -6.59 8.89
C LEU A 315 -9.80 -7.98 9.45
N SER A 316 -10.92 -8.09 10.17
CA SER A 316 -11.53 -9.37 10.51
C SER A 316 -12.33 -9.89 9.32
N MET A 317 -11.81 -10.92 8.66
CA MET A 317 -12.38 -11.45 7.42
C MET A 317 -13.61 -12.32 7.65
N THR A 318 -13.88 -12.69 8.91
CA THR A 318 -15.16 -13.24 9.36
C THR A 318 -16.24 -12.17 9.57
N LYS A 319 -15.87 -10.87 9.60
CA LYS A 319 -16.78 -9.71 9.70
C LYS A 319 -17.00 -8.93 8.40
N LEU A 320 -16.20 -9.22 7.37
CA LEU A 320 -16.41 -8.69 6.03
C LEU A 320 -17.83 -8.96 5.46
N PRO A 321 -18.49 -10.11 5.69
CA PRO A 321 -19.86 -10.35 5.20
C PRO A 321 -20.88 -9.32 5.71
N GLU A 322 -20.79 -8.90 6.98
CA GLU A 322 -21.64 -7.86 7.56
C GLU A 322 -21.43 -6.50 6.87
N VAL A 323 -20.17 -6.12 6.58
CA VAL A 323 -19.86 -4.90 5.80
C VAL A 323 -20.48 -4.96 4.41
N VAL A 324 -20.32 -6.08 3.71
CA VAL A 324 -20.85 -6.27 2.35
C VAL A 324 -22.38 -6.23 2.34
N SER A 325 -23.03 -6.81 3.35
CA SER A 325 -24.47 -6.69 3.53
C SER A 325 -24.89 -5.23 3.80
N GLY A 326 -24.15 -4.50 4.63
CA GLY A 326 -24.40 -3.08 4.90
C GLY A 326 -24.25 -2.19 3.66
N ILE A 327 -23.26 -2.47 2.80
CA ILE A 327 -23.08 -1.78 1.51
C ILE A 327 -24.30 -2.02 0.63
N LYS A 328 -24.71 -3.29 0.46
CA LYS A 328 -25.85 -3.66 -0.37
C LYS A 328 -27.16 -3.04 0.17
N ASP A 329 -27.39 -3.11 1.48
CA ASP A 329 -28.55 -2.50 2.13
C ASP A 329 -28.59 -0.98 1.90
N LEU A 330 -27.46 -0.29 1.98
CA LEU A 330 -27.37 1.15 1.70
C LEU A 330 -27.67 1.45 0.22
N GLN A 331 -27.08 0.70 -0.71
CA GLN A 331 -27.33 0.84 -2.15
C GLN A 331 -28.81 0.64 -2.50
N ASP A 332 -29.43 -0.44 -2.01
CA ASP A 332 -30.85 -0.73 -2.21
C ASP A 332 -31.72 0.37 -1.58
N THR A 333 -31.39 0.85 -0.38
CA THR A 333 -32.14 1.93 0.30
C THR A 333 -32.05 3.25 -0.47
N LEU A 334 -30.88 3.63 -0.99
CA LEU A 334 -30.69 4.83 -1.81
C LEU A 334 -31.57 4.79 -3.08
N MET A 335 -31.64 3.64 -3.75
CA MET A 335 -32.46 3.44 -4.94
C MET A 335 -33.97 3.39 -4.64
N VAL A 336 -34.38 2.74 -3.54
CA VAL A 336 -35.79 2.61 -3.13
C VAL A 336 -36.38 3.92 -2.63
N GLU A 337 -35.63 4.67 -1.82
CA GLU A 337 -36.00 6.02 -1.34
C GLU A 337 -35.83 7.09 -2.44
N LYS A 338 -35.28 6.71 -3.61
CA LYS A 338 -35.08 7.53 -4.81
C LYS A 338 -34.25 8.79 -4.56
N ILE A 339 -33.18 8.67 -3.77
CA ILE A 339 -32.27 9.78 -3.48
C ILE A 339 -31.63 10.26 -4.80
N PRO A 340 -31.74 11.55 -5.18
CA PRO A 340 -31.24 12.04 -6.45
C PRO A 340 -29.79 11.62 -6.74
N PRO A 341 -29.50 11.02 -7.91
CA PRO A 341 -28.14 10.62 -8.27
C PRO A 341 -27.11 11.75 -8.20
N GLU A 342 -27.54 13.00 -8.42
CA GLU A 342 -26.73 14.21 -8.20
C GLU A 342 -26.26 14.38 -6.73
N GLU A 343 -27.13 14.13 -5.74
CA GLU A 343 -26.79 14.21 -4.31
C GLU A 343 -25.80 13.11 -3.91
N ILE A 344 -26.02 11.88 -4.41
CA ILE A 344 -25.12 10.76 -4.15
C ILE A 344 -23.75 11.02 -4.81
N ARG A 345 -23.71 11.52 -6.05
CA ARG A 345 -22.46 11.97 -6.70
C ARG A 345 -21.77 13.10 -5.94
N GLN A 346 -22.52 14.00 -5.30
CA GLN A 346 -21.92 15.04 -4.46
C GLN A 346 -21.31 14.44 -3.19
N ALA A 347 -21.99 13.51 -2.52
CA ALA A 347 -21.43 12.76 -1.39
C ALA A 347 -20.14 12.01 -1.78
N LEU A 348 -20.07 11.38 -2.96
CA LEU A 348 -18.85 10.75 -3.50
C LEU A 348 -17.70 11.74 -3.71
N LYS A 349 -17.98 12.96 -4.20
CA LYS A 349 -16.97 14.02 -4.39
C LYS A 349 -16.40 14.52 -3.07
N ASP A 350 -17.26 14.63 -2.04
CA ASP A 350 -16.89 15.13 -0.72
C ASP A 350 -16.23 14.04 0.16
N SER A 351 -16.33 12.78 -0.22
CA SER A 351 -15.72 11.64 0.48
C SER A 351 -14.19 11.65 0.37
N VAL A 352 -13.53 11.04 1.36
CA VAL A 352 -12.09 10.73 1.24
C VAL A 352 -11.92 9.70 0.13
N LYS A 353 -10.89 9.92 -0.68
CA LYS A 353 -10.63 9.17 -1.92
C LYS A 353 -9.14 8.97 -2.12
N VAL A 354 -8.78 7.79 -2.62
CA VAL A 354 -7.41 7.41 -2.98
C VAL A 354 -7.27 7.47 -4.50
N ASP A 355 -6.21 8.10 -5.01
CA ASP A 355 -5.94 8.18 -6.45
C ASP A 355 -5.31 6.86 -6.94
N TYR A 356 -6.14 6.01 -7.56
CA TYR A 356 -5.70 4.76 -8.18
C TYR A 356 -4.91 5.00 -9.49
N SER A 357 -4.83 6.26 -9.96
CA SER A 357 -3.94 6.74 -11.02
C SER A 357 -3.98 5.92 -12.31
N SER A 358 -5.21 5.53 -12.68
CA SER A 358 -5.55 4.95 -13.97
C SER A 358 -5.29 5.92 -15.14
N ILE A 359 -4.83 5.36 -16.26
CA ILE A 359 -4.67 6.06 -17.55
C ILE A 359 -5.60 5.37 -18.56
N PRO A 360 -6.32 6.12 -19.43
CA PRO A 360 -6.23 7.56 -19.68
C PRO A 360 -7.15 8.43 -18.79
N ARG A 361 -8.06 7.82 -18.03
CA ARG A 361 -8.96 8.49 -17.08
C ARG A 361 -8.51 8.20 -15.65
N GLN A 362 -8.30 9.25 -14.85
CA GLN A 362 -8.11 9.15 -13.40
C GLN A 362 -9.32 8.44 -12.78
N ILE A 363 -9.04 7.49 -11.91
CA ILE A 363 -10.03 6.73 -11.16
C ILE A 363 -9.62 6.86 -9.71
N ASP A 364 -10.62 7.14 -8.88
CA ASP A 364 -10.46 7.21 -7.45
C ASP A 364 -11.11 5.97 -6.82
N LEU A 365 -10.53 5.45 -5.74
CA LEU A 365 -11.21 4.52 -4.84
C LEU A 365 -11.82 5.32 -3.70
N THR A 366 -13.11 5.09 -3.41
CA THR A 366 -13.83 5.85 -2.38
C THR A 366 -13.73 5.13 -1.05
N ASP A 367 -13.45 5.89 0.02
CA ASP A 367 -13.48 5.36 1.39
C ASP A 367 -14.92 5.09 1.85
N ILE A 368 -15.16 3.89 2.41
CA ILE A 368 -16.53 3.43 2.73
C ILE A 368 -17.13 4.20 3.92
N GLY A 369 -16.36 4.39 4.99
CA GLY A 369 -16.82 5.11 6.19
C GLY A 369 -17.06 6.58 5.92
N SER A 370 -16.16 7.24 5.19
CA SER A 370 -16.30 8.63 4.76
C SER A 370 -17.51 8.81 3.85
N PHE A 371 -17.76 7.89 2.90
CA PHE A 371 -18.96 7.95 2.07
C PHE A 371 -20.23 7.82 2.88
N ALA A 372 -20.29 6.88 3.83
CA ALA A 372 -21.43 6.76 4.75
C ALA A 372 -21.66 8.06 5.54
N ASP A 373 -20.59 8.69 6.07
CA ASP A 373 -20.67 9.99 6.75
C ASP A 373 -21.14 11.14 5.85
N ARG A 374 -20.75 11.17 4.57
CA ARG A 374 -21.26 12.16 3.62
C ARG A 374 -22.73 11.94 3.31
N ILE A 375 -23.15 10.69 3.10
CA ILE A 375 -24.55 10.35 2.86
C ILE A 375 -25.44 10.73 4.05
N ILE A 376 -25.02 10.42 5.29
CA ILE A 376 -25.77 10.78 6.52
C ILE A 376 -26.01 12.29 6.61
N ARG A 377 -25.01 13.11 6.25
CA ARG A 377 -25.09 14.58 6.30
C ARG A 377 -25.88 15.20 5.14
N ASN A 378 -25.85 14.58 3.96
CA ASN A 378 -26.39 15.18 2.73
C ASN A 378 -27.85 14.77 2.46
N THR A 379 -28.36 13.68 3.04
CA THR A 379 -29.74 13.22 2.83
C THR A 379 -30.64 13.50 4.04
N ASP A 380 -31.93 13.74 3.80
CA ASP A 380 -32.97 13.83 4.85
C ASP A 380 -33.76 12.54 5.07
N SER A 381 -33.55 11.48 4.26
CA SER A 381 -34.23 10.19 4.51
C SER A 381 -33.66 9.53 5.78
N GLY A 382 -34.51 9.39 6.80
CA GLY A 382 -34.18 8.69 8.03
C GLY A 382 -33.74 7.23 7.80
N LYS A 383 -34.33 6.53 6.81
CA LYS A 383 -33.94 5.16 6.46
C LYS A 383 -32.54 5.09 5.85
N VAL A 384 -32.19 6.07 5.01
CA VAL A 384 -30.83 6.15 4.44
C VAL A 384 -29.82 6.45 5.54
N ARG A 385 -30.12 7.38 6.45
CA ARG A 385 -29.26 7.66 7.62
C ARG A 385 -29.08 6.42 8.50
N GLU A 386 -30.15 5.67 8.77
CA GLU A 386 -30.09 4.40 9.52
C GLU A 386 -29.27 3.33 8.79
N SER A 387 -29.48 3.14 7.49
CA SER A 387 -28.75 2.15 6.69
C SER A 387 -27.25 2.46 6.59
N ALA A 388 -26.90 3.74 6.41
CA ALA A 388 -25.52 4.20 6.45
C ALA A 388 -24.90 4.05 7.84
N GLY A 389 -25.66 4.31 8.91
CA GLY A 389 -25.23 4.06 10.29
C GLY A 389 -24.95 2.57 10.58
N ARG A 390 -25.80 1.66 10.08
CA ARG A 390 -25.57 0.20 10.18
C ARG A 390 -24.31 -0.22 9.41
N LEU A 391 -24.06 0.35 8.22
CA LEU A 391 -22.82 0.12 7.48
C LEU A 391 -21.58 0.59 8.27
N LYS A 392 -21.63 1.77 8.90
CA LYS A 392 -20.52 2.24 9.74
C LYS A 392 -20.22 1.28 10.90
N LEU A 393 -21.23 0.85 11.65
CA LEU A 393 -21.05 -0.11 12.75
C LEU A 393 -20.46 -1.45 12.26
N ALA A 394 -20.90 -1.95 11.11
CA ALA A 394 -20.33 -3.17 10.52
C ALA A 394 -18.87 -2.99 10.08
N LEU A 395 -18.50 -1.78 9.62
CA LEU A 395 -17.13 -1.44 9.27
C LEU A 395 -16.25 -1.32 10.51
N ASP A 396 -16.71 -0.62 11.55
CA ASP A 396 -16.01 -0.48 12.84
C ASP A 396 -15.76 -1.87 13.50
N ASP A 397 -16.73 -2.79 13.43
CA ASP A 397 -16.58 -4.20 13.88
C ASP A 397 -15.59 -5.02 13.02
N CYS A 398 -15.39 -4.64 11.75
CA CYS A 398 -14.52 -5.33 10.80
C CYS A 398 -13.07 -4.82 10.84
N ILE A 399 -12.86 -3.51 11.03
CA ILE A 399 -11.54 -2.88 11.05
C ILE A 399 -10.95 -2.92 12.45
N THR A 400 -10.19 -3.99 12.72
CA THR A 400 -9.60 -4.32 14.02
C THR A 400 -8.29 -3.59 14.35
N GLY A 401 -7.94 -2.55 13.57
CA GLY A 401 -6.78 -1.70 13.73
C GLY A 401 -6.38 -1.02 12.41
N GLU A 402 -6.06 0.27 12.45
CA GLU A 402 -5.74 1.06 11.26
C GLU A 402 -4.67 2.14 11.51
N GLN A 403 -4.01 2.57 10.44
CA GLN A 403 -3.12 3.73 10.45
C GLN A 403 -3.12 4.47 9.12
N HIS A 404 -3.22 5.80 9.19
CA HIS A 404 -3.27 6.70 8.04
C HIS A 404 -2.18 7.77 8.15
N ARG A 405 -1.62 8.16 7.00
CA ARG A 405 -0.64 9.26 6.89
C ARG A 405 -1.29 10.57 7.32
N ASP A 406 -0.80 11.12 8.43
CA ASP A 406 -0.98 12.53 8.76
C ASP A 406 0.21 13.35 8.21
N PRO A 407 -0.01 14.30 7.27
CA PRO A 407 1.01 15.22 6.78
C PRO A 407 1.68 16.07 7.87
N SER A 408 1.05 16.30 9.03
CA SER A 408 1.65 17.00 10.17
C SER A 408 2.86 16.22 10.72
N SER A 409 2.69 14.91 10.86
CA SER A 409 3.62 13.98 11.51
C SER A 409 4.85 13.60 10.67
N MET A 410 4.80 13.82 9.35
CA MET A 410 5.89 13.43 8.43
C MET A 410 7.21 14.17 8.76
N SER A 411 8.32 13.42 8.76
CA SER A 411 9.67 13.98 8.92
C SER A 411 10.07 14.89 7.76
N VAL A 412 11.12 15.70 7.95
CA VAL A 412 11.70 16.57 6.91
C VAL A 412 12.03 15.77 5.64
N THR A 413 12.76 14.67 5.84
CA THR A 413 13.14 13.71 4.80
C THR A 413 11.90 13.14 4.12
N GLY A 414 10.87 12.74 4.89
CA GLY A 414 9.62 12.21 4.35
C GLY A 414 8.88 13.22 3.48
N LYS A 415 8.76 14.48 3.91
CA LYS A 415 8.12 15.55 3.14
C LYS A 415 8.90 15.85 1.85
N VAL A 416 10.21 16.01 1.92
CA VAL A 416 11.06 16.31 0.74
C VAL A 416 11.05 15.16 -0.29
N VAL A 417 11.20 13.91 0.16
CA VAL A 417 11.16 12.73 -0.73
C VAL A 417 9.77 12.52 -1.30
N GLY A 418 8.73 12.55 -0.46
CA GLY A 418 7.35 12.40 -0.90
C GLY A 418 6.94 13.43 -1.96
N LEU A 419 7.39 14.68 -1.79
CA LEU A 419 7.15 15.76 -2.74
C LEU A 419 7.85 15.56 -4.09
N ALA A 420 8.97 14.84 -4.12
CA ALA A 420 9.66 14.42 -5.35
C ALA A 420 9.01 13.18 -5.98
N MET A 421 8.50 12.25 -5.16
CA MET A 421 7.81 11.02 -5.59
C MET A 421 6.32 11.22 -5.91
N GLY A 422 5.78 12.42 -5.71
CA GLY A 422 4.39 12.75 -6.03
C GLY A 422 3.37 12.42 -4.94
N THR A 423 3.78 11.97 -3.74
CA THR A 423 2.85 11.66 -2.64
C THR A 423 2.19 12.95 -2.13
N LYS A 424 0.99 13.24 -2.63
CA LYS A 424 0.23 14.46 -2.31
C LYS A 424 -1.12 14.19 -1.65
N GLU A 425 -1.59 12.95 -1.67
CA GLU A 425 -2.82 12.56 -1.00
C GLU A 425 -2.66 12.72 0.50
N ASP A 426 -3.52 13.57 1.04
CA ASP A 426 -3.89 13.55 2.45
C ASP A 426 -4.81 12.36 2.66
N LEU A 427 -4.34 11.39 3.45
CA LEU A 427 -5.05 10.14 3.72
C LEU A 427 -5.79 10.21 5.08
N HIS A 428 -5.84 11.39 5.69
CA HIS A 428 -6.58 11.62 6.92
C HIS A 428 -8.09 11.44 6.70
N GLY A 429 -8.72 10.57 7.50
CA GLY A 429 -10.15 10.29 7.42
C GLY A 429 -10.54 9.16 6.46
N LEU A 430 -9.56 8.36 6.03
CA LEU A 430 -9.80 6.98 5.63
C LEU A 430 -10.36 6.15 6.81
N SER A 431 -10.97 5.02 6.50
CA SER A 431 -11.65 4.10 7.42
C SER A 431 -11.22 2.64 7.23
N GLY A 432 -10.05 2.42 6.63
CA GLY A 432 -9.41 1.12 6.49
C GLY A 432 -9.92 0.23 5.34
N LEU A 433 -10.96 0.64 4.59
CA LEU A 433 -11.46 -0.12 3.44
C LEU A 433 -12.12 0.78 2.37
N THR A 434 -11.69 0.60 1.12
CA THR A 434 -12.22 1.35 -0.04
C THR A 434 -13.16 0.53 -0.93
N ILE A 435 -13.92 1.23 -1.76
CA ILE A 435 -14.85 0.69 -2.78
C ILE A 435 -14.73 1.46 -4.10
N TYR A 436 -14.96 0.80 -5.24
CA TYR A 436 -15.05 1.50 -6.53
C TYR A 436 -16.47 1.98 -6.81
N TYR A 437 -16.67 3.28 -6.56
CA TYR A 437 -17.82 4.03 -7.03
C TYR A 437 -17.38 5.06 -8.08
N ASP A 438 -17.93 4.94 -9.29
CA ASP A 438 -17.58 5.79 -10.43
C ASP A 438 -18.73 6.75 -10.74
N GLU A 439 -18.43 8.05 -10.77
CA GLU A 439 -19.38 9.10 -11.15
C GLU A 439 -19.91 8.98 -12.59
N ASP A 440 -19.21 8.28 -13.47
CA ASP A 440 -19.55 8.02 -14.87
C ASP A 440 -19.13 6.59 -15.23
N ALA A 441 -19.82 5.61 -14.64
CA ALA A 441 -19.52 4.18 -14.83
C ALA A 441 -19.69 3.70 -16.28
N GLU A 442 -20.43 4.43 -17.13
CA GLU A 442 -20.59 4.14 -18.56
C GLU A 442 -19.50 4.77 -19.45
N HIS A 443 -18.58 5.56 -18.88
CA HIS A 443 -17.44 6.08 -19.64
C HIS A 443 -16.61 4.92 -20.24
N PRO A 444 -16.14 5.00 -21.50
CA PRO A 444 -15.29 3.97 -22.12
C PRO A 444 -13.91 3.72 -21.48
N ASP A 445 -13.63 4.35 -20.33
CA ASP A 445 -12.40 4.18 -19.53
C ASP A 445 -12.73 3.90 -18.05
N SER A 446 -13.98 3.55 -17.74
CA SER A 446 -14.37 3.05 -16.42
C SER A 446 -13.83 1.62 -16.20
N ARG A 447 -14.03 1.08 -15.00
CA ARG A 447 -13.69 -0.30 -14.63
C ARG A 447 -14.94 -1.17 -14.48
N LEU A 448 -16.10 -0.72 -14.96
CA LEU A 448 -17.36 -1.47 -14.88
C LEU A 448 -17.23 -2.89 -15.46
N ASP A 449 -16.54 -3.06 -16.59
CA ASP A 449 -16.28 -4.38 -17.21
C ASP A 449 -15.28 -5.26 -16.45
N GLN A 450 -14.49 -4.69 -15.54
CA GLN A 450 -13.65 -5.44 -14.61
C GLN A 450 -14.49 -5.85 -13.39
N LEU A 451 -15.19 -4.87 -12.80
CA LEU A 451 -16.10 -5.06 -11.68
C LEU A 451 -17.15 -6.16 -11.95
N ARG A 452 -17.82 -6.14 -13.11
CA ARG A 452 -18.81 -7.14 -13.57
C ARG A 452 -18.35 -8.60 -13.48
N LYS A 453 -17.04 -8.85 -13.55
CA LYS A 453 -16.48 -10.21 -13.52
C LYS A 453 -16.36 -10.76 -12.10
N THR A 454 -16.15 -9.88 -11.12
CA THR A 454 -15.99 -10.23 -9.71
C THR A 454 -17.23 -10.97 -9.17
N GLU A 455 -17.03 -11.73 -8.10
CA GLU A 455 -18.12 -12.34 -7.33
C GLU A 455 -18.91 -11.26 -6.57
N TYR A 456 -18.20 -10.34 -5.92
CA TYR A 456 -18.76 -9.21 -5.17
C TYR A 456 -19.83 -8.43 -5.94
N ALA A 457 -19.55 -8.03 -7.18
CA ALA A 457 -20.45 -7.20 -7.97
C ALA A 457 -21.78 -7.89 -8.31
N LYS A 458 -21.79 -9.23 -8.33
CA LYS A 458 -23.01 -10.03 -8.54
C LYS A 458 -23.83 -10.08 -7.26
N ASP A 459 -23.18 -10.34 -6.12
CA ASP A 459 -23.83 -10.50 -4.83
C ASP A 459 -24.46 -9.19 -4.32
N VAL A 460 -23.76 -8.05 -4.46
CA VAL A 460 -24.31 -6.72 -4.10
C VAL A 460 -25.10 -6.05 -5.24
N LYS A 461 -25.13 -6.66 -6.44
CA LYS A 461 -25.70 -6.07 -7.66
C LYS A 461 -25.11 -4.68 -8.02
N ALA A 462 -23.80 -4.51 -7.84
CA ALA A 462 -23.11 -3.22 -7.95
C ALA A 462 -23.39 -2.48 -9.27
N GLU A 463 -23.58 -3.22 -10.38
CA GLU A 463 -23.95 -2.64 -11.67
C GLU A 463 -25.27 -1.87 -11.63
N ALA A 464 -26.30 -2.36 -10.93
CA ALA A 464 -27.58 -1.67 -10.83
C ALA A 464 -27.44 -0.32 -10.12
N PHE A 465 -26.66 -0.28 -9.03
CA PHE A 465 -26.36 0.95 -8.31
C PHE A 465 -25.51 1.92 -9.13
N LEU A 466 -24.45 1.45 -9.80
CA LEU A 466 -23.64 2.29 -10.68
C LEU A 466 -24.44 2.84 -11.88
N SER A 467 -25.35 2.05 -12.45
CA SER A 467 -26.29 2.52 -13.48
C SER A 467 -27.28 3.56 -12.94
N TYR A 468 -27.69 3.46 -11.67
CA TYR A 468 -28.51 4.48 -11.00
C TYR A 468 -27.74 5.81 -10.85
N LEU A 469 -26.51 5.77 -10.33
CA LEU A 469 -25.63 6.95 -10.21
C LEU A 469 -25.37 7.63 -11.57
N ASN A 470 -25.15 6.82 -12.61
CA ASN A 470 -24.80 7.30 -13.94
C ASN A 470 -25.95 8.06 -14.64
N GLN A 471 -27.19 8.01 -14.13
CA GLN A 471 -28.30 8.83 -14.65
C GLN A 471 -27.97 10.34 -14.60
N ALA A 472 -27.35 10.82 -13.52
CA ALA A 472 -26.89 12.20 -13.43
C ALA A 472 -25.78 12.52 -14.45
N ALA A 473 -24.88 11.58 -14.76
CA ALA A 473 -23.84 11.77 -15.77
C ALA A 473 -24.39 11.74 -17.20
N ARG A 474 -25.46 10.98 -17.48
CA ARG A 474 -26.21 11.04 -18.75
C ARG A 474 -26.87 12.41 -18.90
N LYS A 475 -27.62 12.85 -17.90
CA LYS A 475 -28.26 14.19 -17.86
C LYS A 475 -27.25 15.32 -18.04
N GLU A 476 -26.09 15.28 -17.35
CA GLU A 476 -25.03 16.29 -17.52
C GLU A 476 -24.43 16.31 -18.94
N ARG A 477 -24.39 15.17 -19.65
CA ARG A 477 -23.97 15.06 -21.06
C ARG A 477 -25.05 15.58 -22.02
N GLU A 478 -26.32 15.34 -21.71
CA GLU A 478 -27.48 15.80 -22.49
C GLU A 478 -27.72 17.31 -22.34
N GLU A 479 -27.53 17.87 -21.15
CA GLU A 479 -27.66 19.30 -20.86
C GLU A 479 -26.39 20.10 -21.19
N ALA A 480 -25.27 19.44 -21.50
CA ALA A 480 -24.00 20.08 -21.84
C ALA A 480 -24.14 21.13 -22.97
N PRO A 481 -23.60 22.35 -22.80
CA PRO A 481 -23.58 23.36 -23.86
C PRO A 481 -22.94 22.85 -25.14
N PHE A 482 -23.37 23.38 -26.30
CA PHE A 482 -22.87 22.98 -27.62
C PHE A 482 -21.32 22.91 -27.69
N LEU A 483 -20.64 23.89 -27.09
CA LEU A 483 -19.17 23.92 -26.98
C LEU A 483 -18.59 22.75 -26.16
N LYS A 484 -19.21 22.38 -25.03
CA LYS A 484 -18.81 21.19 -24.23
C LYS A 484 -19.08 19.89 -25.01
N LYS A 485 -20.20 19.80 -25.74
CA LYS A 485 -20.51 18.66 -26.63
C LYS A 485 -19.51 18.53 -27.79
N CYS A 486 -19.15 19.62 -28.45
CA CYS A 486 -18.11 19.64 -29.48
C CYS A 486 -16.73 19.25 -28.93
N LEU A 487 -16.37 19.71 -27.72
CA LEU A 487 -15.10 19.33 -27.07
C LEU A 487 -15.09 17.85 -26.68
N LEU A 488 -16.20 17.29 -26.17
CA LEU A 488 -16.32 15.87 -25.85
C LEU A 488 -16.24 14.99 -27.12
N GLN A 489 -17.00 15.31 -28.18
CA GLN A 489 -16.88 14.64 -29.48
C GLN A 489 -15.49 14.80 -30.10
N GLY A 490 -14.85 15.95 -29.89
CA GLY A 490 -13.47 16.20 -30.29
C GLY A 490 -12.48 15.28 -29.58
N ARG A 491 -12.58 15.14 -28.25
CA ARG A 491 -11.76 14.22 -27.45
C ARG A 491 -12.00 12.76 -27.85
N GLU A 492 -13.23 12.33 -28.10
CA GLU A 492 -13.49 10.97 -28.59
C GLU A 492 -12.90 10.69 -29.97
N LYS A 493 -13.05 11.63 -30.92
CA LYS A 493 -12.44 11.52 -32.25
C LYS A 493 -10.92 11.50 -32.15
N HIS A 494 -10.33 12.32 -31.27
CA HIS A 494 -8.90 12.35 -31.02
C HIS A 494 -8.40 11.04 -30.40
N LYS A 495 -9.12 10.47 -29.41
CA LYS A 495 -8.80 9.17 -28.82
C LYS A 495 -8.83 8.04 -29.86
N LYS A 496 -9.89 7.96 -30.68
CA LYS A 496 -10.00 7.00 -31.80
C LYS A 496 -8.89 7.20 -32.85
N TRP A 497 -8.40 8.42 -33.04
CA TRP A 497 -7.24 8.70 -33.88
C TRP A 497 -5.92 8.23 -33.24
N LEU A 498 -5.69 8.51 -31.96
CA LEU A 498 -4.52 8.03 -31.19
C LEU A 498 -4.44 6.51 -31.12
N GLU A 499 -5.58 5.81 -30.96
CA GLU A 499 -5.64 4.34 -30.99
C GLU A 499 -5.30 3.78 -32.39
N LYS A 500 -5.81 4.40 -33.46
CA LYS A 500 -5.41 4.05 -34.84
C LYS A 500 -3.94 4.33 -35.10
N LEU A 501 -3.42 5.44 -34.58
CA LEU A 501 -2.01 5.82 -34.70
C LEU A 501 -1.13 4.81 -33.97
N SER A 502 -1.46 4.47 -32.72
CA SER A 502 -0.79 3.48 -31.90
C SER A 502 -0.73 2.10 -32.57
N LYS A 503 -1.86 1.61 -33.10
CA LYS A 503 -1.91 0.35 -33.87
C LYS A 503 -1.09 0.40 -35.16
N LYS A 504 -0.92 1.58 -35.78
CA LYS A 504 -0.16 1.76 -37.02
C LYS A 504 1.35 1.97 -36.81
N THR A 505 1.76 2.56 -35.69
CA THR A 505 3.17 2.86 -35.38
C THR A 505 3.83 1.85 -34.44
N GLY A 506 3.05 0.99 -33.79
CA GLY A 506 3.53 0.09 -32.72
C GLY A 506 3.86 0.81 -31.40
N VAL A 507 3.77 2.14 -31.36
CA VAL A 507 3.98 2.93 -30.15
C VAL A 507 2.72 2.86 -29.29
N HIS A 508 2.83 2.38 -28.05
CA HIS A 508 1.69 2.30 -27.15
C HIS A 508 1.06 3.69 -26.94
N SER A 509 -0.28 3.76 -27.02
CA SER A 509 -1.11 4.96 -26.85
C SER A 509 -0.74 5.85 -25.66
N TYR A 510 -0.20 5.27 -24.57
CA TYR A 510 0.34 5.99 -23.43
C TYR A 510 1.44 7.00 -23.81
N PHE A 511 2.44 6.60 -24.60
CA PHE A 511 3.53 7.51 -24.99
C PHE A 511 3.06 8.63 -25.92
N LEU A 512 2.04 8.35 -26.74
CA LEU A 512 1.41 9.36 -27.62
C LEU A 512 0.64 10.41 -26.80
N THR A 513 -0.15 9.98 -25.80
CA THR A 513 -0.87 10.90 -24.90
C THR A 513 0.07 11.67 -23.96
N LEU A 514 1.20 11.09 -23.56
CA LEU A 514 2.25 11.79 -22.81
C LEU A 514 2.91 12.88 -23.66
N ALA A 515 3.28 12.56 -24.91
CA ALA A 515 3.84 13.52 -25.85
C ALA A 515 2.85 14.66 -26.17
N GLU A 516 1.56 14.36 -26.32
CA GLU A 516 0.49 15.35 -26.51
C GLU A 516 0.36 16.30 -25.31
N ARG A 517 0.36 15.77 -24.07
CA ARG A 517 0.30 16.59 -22.84
C ARG A 517 1.50 17.53 -22.73
N ILE A 518 2.70 17.04 -23.07
CA ILE A 518 3.92 17.87 -23.14
C ILE A 518 3.76 18.96 -24.20
N ALA A 519 3.30 18.62 -25.41
CA ALA A 519 3.08 19.57 -26.50
C ALA A 519 2.00 20.61 -26.18
N THR A 520 0.92 20.23 -25.48
CA THR A 520 -0.15 21.16 -25.07
C THR A 520 0.32 22.12 -23.98
N GLY A 521 1.13 21.65 -23.03
CA GLY A 521 1.77 22.51 -22.03
C GLY A 521 2.71 23.55 -22.66
N VAL A 522 3.50 23.15 -23.66
CA VAL A 522 4.32 24.06 -24.47
C VAL A 522 3.44 25.02 -25.29
N GLY A 523 2.38 24.52 -25.92
CA GLY A 523 1.45 25.30 -26.73
C GLY A 523 0.73 26.39 -25.95
N LEU A 524 0.28 26.12 -24.72
CA LEU A 524 -0.32 27.12 -23.82
C LEU A 524 0.68 28.21 -23.41
N ALA A 525 1.94 27.84 -23.12
CA ALA A 525 3.00 28.79 -22.81
C ALA A 525 3.38 29.67 -24.03
N VAL A 526 3.30 29.14 -25.25
CA VAL A 526 3.47 29.90 -26.50
C VAL A 526 2.26 30.79 -26.77
N ALA A 527 1.03 30.30 -26.58
CA ALA A 527 -0.19 31.09 -26.78
C ALA A 527 -0.24 32.32 -25.86
N PHE A 528 0.17 32.19 -24.58
CA PHE A 528 0.29 33.33 -23.67
C PHE A 528 1.32 34.37 -24.13
N ARG A 529 2.42 33.95 -24.79
CA ARG A 529 3.40 34.87 -25.40
C ARG A 529 2.88 35.56 -26.65
N VAL A 530 2.16 34.82 -27.51
CA VAL A 530 1.62 35.36 -28.78
C VAL A 530 0.46 36.33 -28.51
N LEU A 531 -0.41 36.06 -27.53
CA LEU A 531 -1.44 37.00 -27.09
C LEU A 531 -0.85 38.27 -26.44
N GLY A 532 0.28 38.15 -25.75
CA GLY A 532 1.05 39.30 -25.27
C GLY A 532 1.67 40.14 -26.40
N ALA A 533 2.08 39.51 -27.51
CA ALA A 533 2.57 40.20 -28.70
C ALA A 533 1.46 40.89 -29.53
N ALA A 534 0.18 40.56 -29.27
CA ALA A 534 -0.98 41.08 -30.00
C ALA A 534 -1.57 42.40 -29.44
N GLY A 535 -0.91 43.03 -28.45
CA GLY A 535 -1.18 44.43 -28.09
C GLY A 535 -2.33 44.72 -27.11
N VAL A 536 -2.77 43.74 -26.31
CA VAL A 536 -3.66 44.02 -25.17
C VAL A 536 -2.84 44.65 -24.01
N PRO A 537 -3.19 45.85 -23.51
CA PRO A 537 -2.27 46.65 -22.71
C PRO A 537 -2.24 46.26 -21.22
N ALA A 538 -1.03 45.97 -20.73
CA ALA A 538 -0.70 46.04 -19.30
C ALA A 538 0.79 46.34 -19.11
N TYR A 539 1.13 47.61 -18.90
CA TYR A 539 2.43 48.07 -18.42
C TYR A 539 2.18 48.90 -17.13
N PRO A 540 3.07 48.88 -16.10
CA PRO A 540 4.51 48.75 -16.23
C PRO A 540 5.13 47.47 -15.65
N LEU A 541 5.93 46.80 -16.49
CA LEU A 541 6.77 45.65 -16.11
C LEU A 541 8.25 45.98 -16.39
N VAL A 542 8.77 47.02 -15.71
CA VAL A 542 10.20 47.42 -15.74
C VAL A 542 10.98 46.92 -14.52
N VAL A 543 10.34 46.79 -13.34
CA VAL A 543 11.04 46.65 -12.05
C VAL A 543 11.41 45.19 -11.71
N GLY A 544 11.76 44.38 -12.72
CA GLY A 544 12.17 42.99 -12.55
C GLY A 544 13.56 42.81 -11.93
N SER A 545 14.49 43.73 -12.23
CA SER A 545 15.92 43.60 -11.88
C SER A 545 16.34 44.35 -10.61
N PHE A 546 15.46 45.16 -10.02
CA PHE A 546 15.79 46.00 -8.85
C PHE A 546 15.29 45.42 -7.51
N LEU A 547 14.44 44.39 -7.55
CA LEU A 547 13.81 43.81 -6.35
C LEU A 547 14.54 42.57 -5.79
N THR A 548 15.53 42.00 -6.47
CA THR A 548 16.24 40.80 -6.01
C THR A 548 17.01 41.03 -4.71
N ALA A 549 17.76 42.13 -4.58
CA ALA A 549 18.52 42.42 -3.36
C ALA A 549 17.62 42.88 -2.18
N ARG A 550 16.63 43.73 -2.46
CA ARG A 550 15.72 44.27 -1.43
C ARG A 550 14.66 43.25 -0.99
N GLY A 551 14.25 42.36 -1.89
CA GLY A 551 13.39 41.22 -1.59
C GLY A 551 14.06 40.20 -0.67
N LEU A 552 15.32 39.84 -0.92
CA LEU A 552 16.10 38.98 -0.02
C LEU A 552 16.26 39.58 1.38
N SER A 553 16.55 40.89 1.48
CA SER A 553 16.59 41.62 2.76
C SER A 553 15.25 41.56 3.50
N ASN A 554 14.14 41.79 2.80
CA ASN A 554 12.79 41.74 3.37
C ASN A 554 12.34 40.31 3.75
N VAL A 555 12.86 39.27 3.07
CA VAL A 555 12.62 37.87 3.45
C VAL A 555 13.39 37.53 4.74
N PHE A 556 14.63 37.98 4.90
CA PHE A 556 15.39 37.78 6.14
C PHE A 556 14.80 38.55 7.33
N SER A 557 14.31 39.78 7.13
CA SER A 557 13.60 40.50 8.20
C SER A 557 12.22 39.90 8.51
N GLY A 558 11.51 39.40 7.50
CA GLY A 558 10.25 38.66 7.66
C GLY A 558 10.39 37.34 8.41
N ILE A 559 11.48 36.61 8.21
CA ILE A 559 11.81 35.40 9.00
C ILE A 559 12.05 35.77 10.48
N LYS A 560 12.65 36.92 10.75
CA LYS A 560 12.91 37.41 12.12
C LYS A 560 11.63 37.87 12.84
N SER A 561 10.64 38.41 12.13
CA SER A 561 9.34 38.79 12.71
C SER A 561 8.33 37.65 12.79
N ALA A 562 8.48 36.58 11.99
CA ALA A 562 7.58 35.43 11.98
C ALA A 562 7.59 34.57 13.27
N MET A 563 8.50 34.84 14.22
CA MET A 563 8.66 34.11 15.48
C MET A 563 7.71 34.54 16.62
N ALA A 564 6.72 35.41 16.35
CA ALA A 564 5.69 35.79 17.33
C ALA A 564 4.47 34.82 17.32
N PRO A 565 3.77 34.61 18.46
CA PRO A 565 2.78 33.55 18.61
C PRO A 565 1.31 33.99 18.36
N GLY A 566 0.55 33.17 17.62
CA GLY A 566 -0.90 33.27 17.47
C GLY A 566 -1.45 32.21 16.49
N GLN A 567 -2.55 31.53 16.81
CA GLN A 567 -3.05 30.40 15.99
C GLN A 567 -3.71 30.82 14.67
N GLU A 568 -4.47 31.91 14.65
CA GLU A 568 -5.16 32.37 13.43
C GLU A 568 -4.19 32.94 12.38
N GLU A 569 -2.98 33.32 12.81
CA GLU A 569 -1.89 33.75 11.94
C GLU A 569 -1.32 32.59 11.09
N VAL A 570 -1.44 31.34 11.54
CA VAL A 570 -0.81 30.17 10.91
C VAL A 570 -1.36 29.91 9.52
N ARG A 571 -2.69 29.82 9.35
CA ARG A 571 -3.33 29.63 8.04
C ARG A 571 -2.97 30.73 7.04
N ARG A 572 -2.84 31.98 7.51
CA ARG A 572 -2.47 33.14 6.69
C ARG A 572 -0.99 33.08 6.29
N LYS A 573 -0.10 32.66 7.20
CA LYS A 573 1.33 32.38 6.94
C LYS A 573 1.49 31.25 5.92
N GLU A 574 0.72 30.16 6.03
CA GLU A 574 0.76 29.04 5.08
C GLU A 574 0.35 29.45 3.67
N ALA A 575 -0.78 30.16 3.50
CA ALA A 575 -1.25 30.61 2.19
C ALA A 575 -0.22 31.51 1.48
N MET A 576 0.44 32.41 2.22
CA MET A 576 1.51 33.27 1.72
C MET A 576 2.74 32.47 1.28
N VAL A 577 3.19 31.52 2.11
CA VAL A 577 4.32 30.61 1.81
C VAL A 577 4.00 29.71 0.60
N ASP A 578 2.74 29.30 0.44
CA ASP A 578 2.28 28.52 -0.70
C ASP A 578 2.30 29.32 -2.02
N ALA A 579 1.91 30.59 -1.99
CA ALA A 579 2.01 31.49 -3.15
C ALA A 579 3.47 31.70 -3.59
N VAL A 580 4.38 31.98 -2.65
CA VAL A 580 5.82 32.14 -2.92
C VAL A 580 6.42 30.87 -3.51
N GLY A 581 6.11 29.70 -2.95
CA GLY A 581 6.59 28.41 -3.43
C GLY A 581 6.09 28.06 -4.84
N LYS A 582 4.85 28.41 -5.19
CA LYS A 582 4.29 28.22 -6.55
C LYS A 582 4.96 29.14 -7.57
N GLY A 583 5.21 30.41 -7.21
CA GLY A 583 5.90 31.38 -8.07
C GLY A 583 7.33 30.95 -8.43
N ALA A 584 8.11 30.48 -7.45
CA ALA A 584 9.49 30.02 -7.67
C ALA A 584 9.56 28.80 -8.62
N LEU A 585 8.58 27.89 -8.53
CA LEU A 585 8.48 26.71 -9.40
C LEU A 585 8.14 27.06 -10.85
N GLY A 586 7.20 27.98 -11.07
CA GLY A 586 6.89 28.49 -12.41
C GLY A 586 8.10 29.16 -13.07
N LEU A 587 8.87 29.92 -12.31
CA LEU A 587 10.13 30.51 -12.75
C LEU A 587 11.19 29.47 -13.13
N ALA A 588 11.46 28.47 -12.29
CA ALA A 588 12.44 27.44 -12.58
C ALA A 588 12.04 26.53 -13.75
N ALA A 589 10.78 26.13 -13.85
CA ALA A 589 10.28 25.38 -15.00
C ALA A 589 10.37 26.21 -16.30
N GLY A 590 10.11 27.52 -16.24
CA GLY A 590 10.32 28.44 -17.35
C GLY A 590 11.79 28.56 -17.77
N CYS A 591 12.70 28.73 -16.82
CA CYS A 591 14.15 28.81 -17.09
C CYS A 591 14.71 27.49 -17.65
N PHE A 592 14.27 26.35 -17.14
CA PHE A 592 14.69 25.03 -17.62
C PHE A 592 14.10 24.70 -19.00
N GLY A 593 12.83 25.04 -19.25
CA GLY A 593 12.21 24.91 -20.58
C GLY A 593 12.90 25.78 -21.63
N LEU A 594 13.25 27.02 -21.29
CA LEU A 594 14.03 27.91 -22.17
C LEU A 594 15.46 27.40 -22.40
N HIS A 595 16.07 26.71 -21.42
CA HIS A 595 17.37 26.07 -21.58
C HIS A 595 17.33 24.87 -22.54
N LEU A 596 16.32 23.99 -22.40
CA LEU A 596 16.11 22.87 -23.33
C LEU A 596 15.82 23.34 -24.76
N LEU A 597 15.24 24.53 -24.92
CA LEU A 597 15.00 25.19 -26.21
C LEU A 597 16.19 26.04 -26.70
N GLY A 598 17.34 26.02 -26.01
CA GLY A 598 18.57 26.74 -26.41
C GLY A 598 18.59 28.25 -26.14
N PHE A 599 17.51 28.83 -25.60
CA PHE A 599 17.38 30.27 -25.32
C PHE A 599 18.02 30.73 -24.00
N LEU A 600 18.52 29.81 -23.17
CA LEU A 600 19.12 30.11 -21.87
C LEU A 600 20.35 29.23 -21.64
N PRO A 601 21.53 29.80 -21.31
CA PRO A 601 22.72 29.00 -21.01
C PRO A 601 22.59 28.24 -19.69
N SER A 602 23.26 27.09 -19.60
CA SER A 602 23.26 26.19 -18.44
C SER A 602 23.64 26.90 -17.14
N SER A 603 24.52 27.90 -17.24
CA SER A 603 25.00 28.76 -16.13
C SER A 603 23.93 29.62 -15.48
N VAL A 604 22.75 29.80 -16.10
CA VAL A 604 21.61 30.52 -15.53
C VAL A 604 20.49 29.56 -15.17
N ALA A 605 20.25 28.53 -15.99
CA ALA A 605 19.20 27.55 -15.77
C ALA A 605 19.42 26.68 -14.53
N TRP A 606 20.65 26.17 -14.32
CA TRP A 606 20.95 25.33 -13.16
C TRP A 606 20.91 26.09 -11.83
N PRO A 607 21.49 27.31 -11.69
CA PRO A 607 21.31 28.10 -10.48
C PRO A 607 19.85 28.50 -10.20
N ALA A 608 19.05 28.79 -11.23
CA ALA A 608 17.62 29.06 -11.05
C ALA A 608 16.85 27.83 -10.55
N ALA A 609 17.15 26.64 -11.09
CA ALA A 609 16.58 25.38 -10.63
C ALA A 609 17.00 25.05 -9.18
N LEU A 610 18.30 25.19 -8.87
CA LEU A 610 18.83 24.99 -7.51
C LEU A 610 18.26 25.99 -6.51
N ALA A 611 18.10 27.27 -6.89
CA ALA A 611 17.47 28.29 -6.07
C ALA A 611 15.98 27.98 -5.81
N ALA A 612 15.23 27.50 -6.80
CA ALA A 612 13.84 27.09 -6.59
C ALA A 612 13.72 25.83 -5.72
N VAL A 613 14.64 24.87 -5.85
CA VAL A 613 14.75 23.71 -4.94
C VAL A 613 15.08 24.17 -3.52
N ALA A 614 16.00 25.13 -3.35
CA ALA A 614 16.35 25.70 -2.05
C ALA A 614 15.21 26.51 -1.42
N ILE A 615 14.48 27.32 -2.19
CA ILE A 615 13.30 28.07 -1.74
C ILE A 615 12.17 27.10 -1.35
N ARG A 616 11.96 26.02 -2.12
CA ARG A 616 10.98 24.97 -1.79
C ARG A 616 11.39 24.20 -0.53
N GLY A 617 12.68 23.87 -0.39
CA GLY A 617 13.25 23.29 0.84
C GLY A 617 13.06 24.21 2.04
N GLY A 618 13.34 25.51 1.90
CA GLY A 618 13.11 26.53 2.93
C GLY A 618 11.63 26.67 3.31
N LYS A 619 10.72 26.60 2.34
CA LYS A 619 9.26 26.53 2.57
C LYS A 619 8.88 25.33 3.43
N GLU A 620 9.36 24.14 3.09
CA GLU A 620 9.05 22.94 3.87
C GLU A 620 9.69 23.02 5.26
N ILE A 621 10.94 23.51 5.38
CA ILE A 621 11.61 23.77 6.67
C ILE A 621 10.80 24.74 7.55
N ALA A 622 10.16 25.76 6.96
CA ALA A 622 9.27 26.66 7.68
C ALA A 622 7.98 25.95 8.17
N LYS A 623 7.35 25.11 7.34
CA LYS A 623 6.21 24.27 7.77
C LYS A 623 6.60 23.25 8.85
N ILE A 624 7.80 22.69 8.76
CA ILE A 624 8.39 21.78 9.76
C ILE A 624 8.65 22.50 11.10
N ALA A 625 9.01 23.79 11.08
CA ALA A 625 9.16 24.58 12.29
C ALA A 625 7.82 24.79 13.03
N LEU A 626 6.69 24.82 12.30
CA LEU A 626 5.34 24.96 12.86
C LEU A 626 4.83 23.65 13.52
N HIS A 627 5.13 22.48 12.94
CA HIS A 627 4.66 21.15 13.42
C HIS A 627 5.67 20.41 14.33
N ARG A 628 6.51 21.13 15.09
CA ARG A 628 7.50 20.49 15.97
C ARG A 628 6.90 19.62 17.07
N LYS A 629 5.69 19.94 17.55
CA LYS A 629 5.02 19.21 18.65
C LYS A 629 4.54 17.84 18.19
N ASP A 630 3.81 17.78 17.08
CA ASP A 630 3.22 16.56 16.53
C ASP A 630 4.30 15.50 16.22
N ARG A 631 5.46 15.95 15.70
CA ARG A 631 6.63 15.08 15.49
C ARG A 631 7.32 14.64 16.79
N ALA A 632 7.32 15.47 17.84
CA ALA A 632 7.88 15.07 19.14
C ALA A 632 7.06 13.94 19.77
N VAL A 633 5.72 14.05 19.73
CA VAL A 633 4.79 13.00 20.19
C VAL A 633 5.03 11.68 19.46
N LEU A 634 5.21 11.69 18.13
CA LEU A 634 5.49 10.47 17.36
C LEU A 634 6.85 9.82 17.72
N ILE A 635 7.86 10.63 18.03
CA ILE A 635 9.20 10.13 18.44
C ILE A 635 9.14 9.53 19.85
N GLU A 636 8.36 10.12 20.76
CA GLU A 636 8.11 9.59 22.10
C GLU A 636 7.33 8.28 22.03
N GLU A 637 6.23 8.24 21.27
CA GLU A 637 5.44 7.03 21.00
C GLU A 637 6.29 5.89 20.41
N ARG A 638 7.19 6.19 19.44
CA ARG A 638 8.14 5.19 18.91
C ARG A 638 9.00 4.60 20.04
N ARG A 639 9.50 5.42 20.95
CA ARG A 639 10.41 5.00 22.04
C ARG A 639 9.67 4.16 23.08
N GLU A 640 8.50 4.62 23.51
CA GLU A 640 7.64 3.88 24.44
C GLU A 640 7.25 2.51 23.87
N PHE A 641 6.77 2.49 22.62
CA PHE A 641 6.37 1.26 21.96
C PHE A 641 7.57 0.31 21.76
N ALA A 642 8.73 0.82 21.33
CA ALA A 642 9.92 0.00 21.13
C ALA A 642 10.48 -0.60 22.43
N ALA A 643 10.24 0.04 23.59
CA ALA A 643 10.67 -0.42 24.91
C ALA A 643 9.62 -1.30 25.63
N ALA A 644 8.36 -1.29 25.19
CA ALA A 644 7.30 -2.09 25.78
C ALA A 644 7.46 -3.59 25.51
N SER A 645 7.01 -4.42 26.46
CA SER A 645 6.79 -5.86 26.23
C SER A 645 5.69 -6.08 25.19
N PHE A 646 5.55 -7.31 24.69
CA PHE A 646 4.50 -7.66 23.74
C PHE A 646 3.10 -7.27 24.24
N GLU A 647 2.83 -7.49 25.52
CA GLU A 647 1.57 -7.07 26.17
C GLU A 647 1.42 -5.55 26.29
N GLY A 648 2.50 -4.85 26.65
CA GLY A 648 2.51 -3.39 26.68
C GLY A 648 2.19 -2.80 25.30
N LYS A 649 2.68 -3.43 24.23
CA LYS A 649 2.36 -3.04 22.85
C LYS A 649 0.88 -3.24 22.50
N LEU A 650 0.31 -4.40 22.78
CA LEU A 650 -1.12 -4.64 22.51
C LEU A 650 -2.01 -3.69 23.33
N ALA A 651 -1.67 -3.43 24.59
CA ALA A 651 -2.38 -2.46 25.42
C ALA A 651 -2.28 -1.01 24.86
N LEU A 652 -1.09 -0.59 24.41
CA LEU A 652 -0.88 0.73 23.78
C LEU A 652 -1.63 0.90 22.45
N ILE A 653 -1.86 -0.20 21.70
CA ILE A 653 -2.71 -0.19 20.51
C ILE A 653 -4.17 0.00 20.95
N GLN A 654 -4.67 -0.86 21.84
CA GLN A 654 -6.08 -0.88 22.24
C GLN A 654 -6.52 0.41 22.96
N VAL A 655 -5.67 1.03 23.80
CA VAL A 655 -5.98 2.32 24.43
C VAL A 655 -6.20 3.41 23.38
N ARG A 656 -5.35 3.46 22.35
CA ARG A 656 -5.45 4.50 21.31
C ARG A 656 -6.57 4.26 20.30
N GLU A 657 -6.96 3.02 20.06
CA GLU A 657 -8.19 2.70 19.31
C GLU A 657 -9.41 3.28 20.04
N ASN A 658 -9.52 3.10 21.37
CA ASN A 658 -10.58 3.70 22.18
C ASN A 658 -10.54 5.24 22.19
N GLU A 659 -9.35 5.86 22.20
CA GLU A 659 -9.21 7.33 22.09
C GLU A 659 -9.57 7.86 20.69
N ALA A 660 -9.32 7.09 19.62
CA ALA A 660 -9.68 7.45 18.25
C ALA A 660 -11.20 7.36 17.98
N VAL A 661 -11.92 6.49 18.70
CA VAL A 661 -13.40 6.39 18.67
C VAL A 661 -14.08 7.51 19.47
N ALA A 662 -13.43 8.04 20.51
CA ALA A 662 -13.98 9.07 21.40
C ALA A 662 -14.49 10.39 20.76
N PRO A 663 -13.94 10.93 19.63
CA PRO A 663 -14.35 12.23 19.09
C PRO A 663 -15.81 12.31 18.61
N LEU A 664 -16.43 11.18 18.26
CA LEU A 664 -17.80 11.15 17.72
C LEU A 664 -18.90 11.30 18.79
N SER A 665 -18.55 11.24 20.08
CA SER A 665 -19.51 11.35 21.19
C SER A 665 -19.87 12.79 21.59
N ARG A 666 -19.04 13.80 21.26
CA ARG A 666 -19.30 15.22 21.54
C ARG A 666 -19.94 15.93 20.35
N GLY A 667 -21.09 15.42 19.88
CA GLY A 667 -21.78 15.95 18.70
C GLY A 667 -23.30 15.76 18.63
N TYR A 668 -23.92 15.02 19.55
CA TYR A 668 -25.38 14.80 19.55
C TYR A 668 -26.04 15.40 20.80
N LYS A 669 -26.36 16.69 20.72
CA LYS A 669 -27.49 17.27 21.47
C LYS A 669 -28.68 17.30 20.52
N ASN A 670 -29.55 16.30 20.62
CA ASN A 670 -30.88 16.42 20.06
C ASN A 670 -31.66 17.39 20.95
N GLU A 671 -32.01 18.55 20.41
CA GLU A 671 -33.26 19.19 20.81
C GLU A 671 -34.42 18.36 20.24
N GLU A 672 -35.58 18.44 20.90
CA GLU A 672 -36.74 17.55 20.74
C GLU A 672 -36.54 16.11 21.29
N GLY A 673 -37.26 15.82 22.37
CA GLY A 673 -37.08 14.62 23.16
C GLY A 673 -37.96 13.45 22.71
N PHE A 674 -37.33 12.35 22.29
CA PHE A 674 -37.90 11.01 22.37
C PHE A 674 -36.94 10.07 23.11
N THR A 675 -37.36 9.57 24.27
CA THR A 675 -36.55 8.65 25.08
C THR A 675 -36.72 7.21 24.60
N CYS A 676 -35.75 6.68 23.87
CA CYS A 676 -35.61 5.23 23.72
C CYS A 676 -34.96 4.68 25.00
N LYS A 677 -35.71 3.90 25.79
CA LYS A 677 -35.19 3.31 27.03
C LYS A 677 -34.22 2.19 26.71
N SER A 678 -32.97 2.33 27.15
CA SER A 678 -32.00 1.25 27.18
C SER A 678 -32.46 0.15 28.15
N VAL A 679 -32.43 -1.10 27.68
CA VAL A 679 -32.56 -2.29 28.53
C VAL A 679 -31.15 -2.71 28.96
N PRO A 680 -30.82 -2.76 30.26
CA PRO A 680 -29.48 -3.14 30.70
C PRO A 680 -29.25 -4.65 30.56
N VAL A 681 -28.15 -5.02 29.90
CA VAL A 681 -27.65 -6.39 29.85
C VAL A 681 -27.07 -6.75 31.23
N SER A 682 -27.68 -7.73 31.91
CA SER A 682 -27.08 -8.35 33.09
C SER A 682 -27.48 -9.82 33.23
N MET A 683 -26.55 -10.63 33.74
CA MET A 683 -26.68 -12.04 34.12
C MET A 683 -27.01 -13.06 33.01
N GLN A 684 -25.93 -13.61 32.41
CA GLN A 684 -25.88 -15.05 32.11
C GLN A 684 -25.03 -15.76 33.17
N GLN A 685 -25.69 -16.33 34.18
CA GLN A 685 -25.18 -17.48 34.93
C GLN A 685 -26.38 -18.25 35.52
N GLN A 686 -26.26 -19.58 35.56
CA GLN A 686 -27.28 -20.54 35.99
C GLN A 686 -28.51 -20.69 35.07
N THR A 687 -28.50 -21.74 34.24
CA THR A 687 -29.28 -22.96 34.52
C THR A 687 -28.86 -24.11 33.60
N GLN A 688 -28.09 -25.05 34.13
CA GLN A 688 -28.02 -26.43 33.63
C GLN A 688 -28.38 -27.36 34.79
N ALA A 689 -29.66 -27.76 34.85
CA ALA A 689 -30.17 -28.81 35.73
C ALA A 689 -31.55 -29.26 35.23
N GLY A 690 -31.57 -30.11 34.21
CA GLY A 690 -32.80 -30.75 33.73
C GLY A 690 -33.31 -31.79 34.73
N MET A 691 -34.63 -31.84 34.92
CA MET A 691 -35.31 -32.71 35.89
C MET A 691 -35.11 -34.22 35.63
N ILE A 692 -35.09 -35.00 36.72
CA ILE A 692 -35.40 -36.43 36.71
C ILE A 692 -36.45 -36.71 37.80
N ARG A 693 -37.57 -37.34 37.39
CA ARG A 693 -38.66 -37.97 38.21
C ARG A 693 -39.51 -37.01 39.08
N ASN A 694 -40.84 -37.09 39.08
CA ASN A 694 -41.69 -38.29 39.10
C ASN A 694 -42.85 -38.24 38.08
N GLY A 695 -43.29 -39.43 37.66
CA GLY A 695 -44.28 -39.67 36.61
C GLY A 695 -43.93 -40.99 35.93
#